data_AF-A0A976GUL9-F1
#
_entry.id   AF-A0A976GUL9-F1
#
_cell.length_a   1.000
_cell.length_b   1.000
_cell.length_c   1.000
_cell.angle_alpha   90.00
_cell.angle_beta   90.00
_cell.angle_gamma   90.00
#
_symmetry.space_group_name_H-M   'P 1'
#
loop_
_entity.id
_entity.type
_entity.pdbx_description
1 polymer ?
#
loop_
_entity_poly.entity_id
_entity_poly.type
_entity_poly.pdbx_seq_one_letter_code
_entity_poly.pdbx_strand_id
1 'polypeptide(L)'
;MNIKEALEFIENSVHLKTGKHLNDLERQVFIGTWQGQTYEQIYPLNPEYVEKDVGYKLWQKLSSILGEKVTKKNVRGAIARSIARQEMRSAEHLQQPSQTEPRNAKNQGKQVFISYCNQEPDLSLALELAEGINGTGHQVFAANIGAVYPDRESAKNWLSQIDFQLEQCDYFLLLLSGETAVSEIVMEELRKIKELRYRRLHSAPAVLPIRVNYPPSIRLNHDLRNYINDTQQREWTSPADTALLLQEINQMLLETVAGESTVQPAGTAQTDTEDDISAGFIVNLNLLAPEHSFPKSAANTVTISRTLPLSNPPSPAAEPQIPQGQVRLDSAFYVDRVPWEAQCYKELLQPGTLIRIKAPRQMGKTSLMARILYQAKEQGYRTVPLSFQHADAASFTNLNALLRWFCTKITRKLRLPHQIDDYWTDTYGSKDNCTAYFEDCLLSGNNAPLVLGLDEVDRVFQYPTIADDFFGLLRAWYEEAGYGDSDSELWAKLRLVVVHSTEVYIPLNVNQSPFNVGLPIELSEFSAEQVADLARRHGLNWQINIVEKLMNIVGDHPYLVRVALYHIAQEFALFNRRFSGSAKEQKDLEESLDRLLELAPTEAGIYGDHLRRHLWNLQEHQELAAAFSRVVAATEPVELESVLAFKLHSLGLVQLRGNEVTVRFELYRQYFGDRLKCI
;
A
#
# COMPACT_ATOMS: atom_id res chain seq x y z
N MET A 1 37.91 -4.94 -16.70
CA MET A 1 36.50 -4.56 -16.70
C MET A 1 35.65 -5.80 -16.91
N ASN A 2 34.88 -6.17 -15.89
CA ASN A 2 33.97 -7.29 -15.96
C ASN A 2 32.66 -6.88 -16.66
N ILE A 3 31.81 -7.86 -17.00
CA ILE A 3 30.56 -7.60 -17.73
C ILE A 3 29.53 -6.81 -16.91
N LYS A 4 29.53 -6.97 -15.58
CA LYS A 4 28.60 -6.29 -14.68
C LYS A 4 28.92 -4.80 -14.59
N GLU A 5 30.19 -4.45 -14.41
CA GLU A 5 30.71 -3.07 -14.44
C GLU A 5 30.42 -2.39 -15.78
N ALA A 6 30.64 -3.10 -16.89
CA ALA A 6 30.39 -2.55 -18.23
C ALA A 6 28.89 -2.32 -18.49
N LEU A 7 28.03 -3.21 -17.99
CA LEU A 7 26.58 -3.08 -18.11
C LEU A 7 26.05 -1.94 -17.23
N GLU A 8 26.49 -1.87 -15.97
CA GLU A 8 26.12 -0.81 -15.03
C GLU A 8 26.53 0.58 -15.55
N PHE A 9 27.76 0.69 -16.07
CA PHE A 9 28.23 1.92 -16.70
C PHE A 9 27.34 2.36 -17.87
N ILE A 10 26.94 1.42 -18.73
CA ILE A 10 26.09 1.73 -19.88
C ILE A 10 24.68 2.05 -19.44
N GLU A 11 24.11 1.33 -18.48
CA GLU A 11 22.78 1.62 -17.97
C GLU A 11 22.70 3.00 -17.32
N ASN A 12 23.69 3.37 -16.51
CA ASN A 12 23.79 4.71 -15.94
C ASN A 12 23.97 5.77 -17.03
N SER A 13 24.82 5.53 -18.03
CA SER A 13 25.05 6.47 -19.13
C SER A 13 23.83 6.66 -20.04
N VAL A 14 23.05 5.58 -20.26
CA VAL A 14 21.79 5.62 -21.02
C VAL A 14 20.71 6.34 -20.20
N HIS A 15 20.58 6.04 -18.91
CA HIS A 15 19.62 6.68 -18.01
C HIS A 15 19.88 8.19 -17.89
N LEU A 16 21.13 8.59 -17.62
CA LEU A 16 21.51 10.00 -17.50
C LEU A 16 21.20 10.83 -18.76
N LYS A 17 21.32 10.25 -19.96
CA LYS A 17 21.06 10.97 -21.22
C LYS A 17 19.64 10.86 -21.75
N THR A 18 18.90 9.80 -21.40
CA THR A 18 17.60 9.50 -22.03
C THR A 18 16.45 9.33 -21.04
N GLY A 19 16.72 9.30 -19.73
CA GLY A 19 15.75 9.00 -18.67
C GLY A 19 15.21 7.57 -18.71
N LYS A 20 15.74 6.70 -19.57
CA LYS A 20 15.29 5.32 -19.78
C LYS A 20 16.45 4.33 -19.60
N HIS A 21 16.15 3.09 -19.25
CA HIS A 21 17.14 1.99 -19.21
C HIS A 21 17.15 1.20 -20.53
N LEU A 22 18.16 0.35 -20.71
CA LEU A 22 18.14 -0.65 -21.79
C LEU A 22 16.98 -1.62 -21.56
N ASN A 23 16.24 -1.96 -22.61
CA ASN A 23 15.23 -3.02 -22.52
C ASN A 23 15.89 -4.40 -22.43
N ASP A 24 15.12 -5.43 -22.07
CA ASP A 24 15.67 -6.77 -21.81
C ASP A 24 16.38 -7.38 -23.02
N LEU A 25 15.88 -7.12 -24.23
CA LEU A 25 16.49 -7.63 -25.45
C LEU A 25 17.78 -6.88 -25.80
N GLU A 26 17.83 -5.56 -25.59
CA GLU A 26 19.05 -4.75 -25.70
C GLU A 26 20.11 -5.18 -24.69
N ARG A 27 19.71 -5.47 -23.44
CA ARG A 27 20.58 -5.98 -22.38
C ARG A 27 21.13 -7.36 -22.74
N GLN A 28 20.29 -8.28 -23.23
CA GLN A 28 20.73 -9.59 -23.72
C GLN A 28 21.70 -9.47 -24.89
N VAL A 29 21.41 -8.61 -25.87
CA VAL A 29 22.29 -8.35 -27.01
C VAL A 29 23.64 -7.77 -26.58
N PHE A 30 23.64 -6.86 -25.60
CA PHE A 30 24.85 -6.30 -25.02
C PHE A 30 25.66 -7.39 -24.31
N ILE A 31 25.04 -8.16 -23.41
CA ILE A 31 25.69 -9.21 -22.61
C ILE A 31 26.29 -10.29 -23.52
N GLY A 32 25.49 -10.81 -24.45
CA GLY A 32 25.94 -11.86 -25.36
C GLY A 32 27.04 -11.38 -26.29
N THR A 33 26.95 -10.14 -26.80
CA THR A 33 28.05 -9.50 -27.54
C THR A 33 29.29 -9.34 -26.67
N TRP A 34 29.12 -8.94 -25.41
CA TRP A 34 30.20 -8.84 -24.45
C TRP A 34 30.84 -10.18 -24.12
N GLN A 35 30.15 -11.30 -24.34
CA GLN A 35 30.69 -12.66 -24.16
C GLN A 35 31.27 -13.28 -25.45
N GLY A 36 31.17 -12.57 -26.59
CA GLY A 36 31.68 -13.04 -27.88
C GLY A 36 30.70 -13.92 -28.67
N GLN A 37 29.42 -13.95 -28.28
CA GLN A 37 28.39 -14.76 -28.93
C GLN A 37 27.94 -14.17 -30.29
N THR A 38 27.56 -15.03 -31.24
CA THR A 38 26.89 -14.63 -32.49
C THR A 38 25.44 -14.22 -32.22
N TYR A 39 24.79 -13.46 -33.13
CA TYR A 39 23.37 -13.11 -32.90
C TYR A 39 22.47 -14.35 -32.88
N GLU A 40 22.83 -15.38 -33.64
CA GLU A 40 22.18 -16.70 -33.62
C GLU A 40 22.28 -17.37 -32.25
N GLN A 41 23.40 -17.21 -31.54
CA GLN A 41 23.58 -17.74 -30.19
C GLN A 41 22.86 -16.92 -29.12
N ILE A 42 22.72 -15.61 -29.32
CA ILE A 42 22.07 -14.70 -28.39
C ILE A 42 20.55 -14.86 -28.45
N TYR A 43 20.01 -15.01 -29.65
CA TYR A 43 18.56 -15.09 -29.87
C TYR A 43 18.23 -16.05 -31.03
N PRO A 44 18.24 -17.39 -30.77
CA PRO A 44 18.08 -18.41 -31.82
C PRO A 44 16.74 -18.38 -32.56
N LEU A 45 15.71 -17.81 -31.93
CA LEU A 45 14.34 -17.79 -32.45
C LEU A 45 14.17 -16.85 -33.65
N ASN A 46 14.92 -15.74 -33.71
CA ASN A 46 14.91 -14.82 -34.84
C ASN A 46 16.21 -13.97 -34.90
N PRO A 47 17.32 -14.57 -35.35
CA PRO A 47 18.63 -13.90 -35.38
C PRO A 47 18.66 -12.67 -36.29
N GLU A 48 17.88 -12.71 -37.38
CA GLU A 48 17.84 -11.65 -38.39
C GLU A 48 17.17 -10.37 -37.86
N TYR A 49 16.11 -10.50 -37.04
CA TYR A 49 15.50 -9.36 -36.33
C TYR A 49 16.46 -8.71 -35.33
N VAL A 50 17.19 -9.53 -34.57
CA VAL A 50 18.17 -9.01 -33.61
C VAL A 50 19.34 -8.33 -34.32
N GLU A 51 19.80 -8.85 -35.46
CA GLU A 51 20.88 -8.24 -36.22
C GLU A 51 20.45 -6.92 -36.89
N LYS A 52 19.30 -6.89 -37.56
CA LYS A 52 18.86 -5.74 -38.38
C LYS A 52 18.18 -4.63 -37.58
N ASP A 53 17.47 -4.96 -36.50
CA ASP A 53 16.71 -3.98 -35.73
C ASP A 53 17.35 -3.70 -34.37
N VAL A 54 17.42 -4.72 -33.51
CA VAL A 54 17.73 -4.51 -32.08
C VAL A 54 19.19 -4.16 -31.87
N GLY A 55 20.10 -4.97 -32.42
CA GLY A 55 21.54 -4.73 -32.37
C GLY A 55 21.92 -3.45 -33.10
N TYR A 56 21.36 -3.21 -34.28
CA TYR A 56 21.61 -1.96 -35.03
C TYR A 56 21.22 -0.72 -34.23
N LYS A 57 20.01 -0.67 -33.67
CA LYS A 57 19.52 0.46 -32.86
C LYS A 57 20.32 0.61 -31.57
N LEU A 58 20.69 -0.49 -30.92
CA LEU A 58 21.54 -0.48 -29.73
C LEU A 58 22.91 0.15 -30.03
N TRP A 59 23.58 -0.27 -31.11
CA TRP A 59 24.91 0.29 -31.44
C TRP A 59 24.86 1.75 -31.85
N GLN A 60 23.79 2.20 -32.52
CA GLN A 60 23.56 3.63 -32.76
C GLN A 60 23.35 4.41 -31.46
N LYS A 61 22.50 3.90 -30.57
CA LYS A 61 22.24 4.48 -29.25
C LYS A 61 23.54 4.64 -28.45
N LEU A 62 24.34 3.58 -28.35
CA LEU A 62 25.63 3.62 -27.65
C LEU A 62 26.64 4.53 -28.34
N SER A 63 26.61 4.63 -29.67
CA SER A 63 27.48 5.57 -30.40
C SER A 63 27.17 7.03 -30.06
N SER A 64 25.88 7.38 -29.98
CA SER A 64 25.43 8.72 -29.58
C SER A 64 25.78 9.03 -28.12
N ILE A 65 25.68 8.04 -27.24
CA ILE A 65 25.97 8.21 -25.80
C ILE A 65 27.47 8.39 -25.56
N LEU A 66 28.31 7.50 -26.11
CA LEU A 66 29.75 7.48 -25.89
C LEU A 66 30.52 8.48 -26.78
N GLY A 67 29.86 9.08 -27.78
CA GLY A 67 30.44 10.08 -28.67
C GLY A 67 31.49 9.52 -29.64
N GLU A 68 31.51 8.20 -29.86
CA GLU A 68 32.33 7.54 -30.88
C GLU A 68 31.56 6.38 -31.51
N LYS A 69 31.97 5.94 -32.70
CA LYS A 69 31.27 4.84 -33.41
C LYS A 69 31.42 3.51 -32.67
N VAL A 70 30.32 3.03 -32.10
CA VAL A 70 30.19 1.72 -31.44
C VAL A 70 29.62 0.69 -32.42
N THR A 71 30.18 -0.51 -32.38
CA THR A 71 29.80 -1.69 -33.15
C THR A 71 30.03 -2.93 -32.30
N LYS A 72 29.45 -4.06 -32.70
CA LYS A 72 29.66 -5.37 -32.06
C LYS A 72 31.15 -5.71 -31.82
N LYS A 73 32.03 -5.30 -32.74
CA LYS A 73 33.48 -5.62 -32.68
C LYS A 73 34.29 -4.71 -31.75
N ASN A 74 33.82 -3.49 -31.49
CA ASN A 74 34.62 -2.48 -30.78
C ASN A 74 33.98 -1.98 -29.47
N VAL A 75 32.77 -2.45 -29.11
CA VAL A 75 32.05 -2.03 -27.90
C VAL A 75 32.88 -2.14 -26.62
N ARG A 76 33.64 -3.23 -26.44
CA ARG A 76 34.53 -3.41 -25.28
C ARG A 76 35.58 -2.30 -25.18
N GLY A 77 36.21 -1.97 -26.31
CA GLY A 77 37.22 -0.92 -26.36
C GLY A 77 36.62 0.48 -26.23
N ALA A 78 35.42 0.70 -26.79
CA ALA A 78 34.74 2.00 -26.73
C ALA A 78 34.34 2.37 -25.30
N ILE A 79 33.82 1.41 -24.55
CA ILE A 79 33.45 1.61 -23.15
C ILE A 79 34.69 1.84 -22.28
N ALA A 80 35.73 1.02 -22.45
CA ALA A 80 36.98 1.21 -21.71
C ALA A 80 37.60 2.60 -21.95
N ARG A 81 37.58 3.10 -23.19
CA ARG A 81 38.04 4.47 -23.51
C ARG A 81 37.13 5.55 -22.94
N SER A 82 35.82 5.35 -22.94
CA SER A 82 34.88 6.32 -22.37
C SER A 82 35.07 6.47 -20.87
N ILE A 83 35.30 5.37 -20.15
CA ILE A 83 35.61 5.37 -18.71
C ILE A 83 36.94 6.08 -18.47
N ALA A 84 37.99 5.72 -19.21
CA ALA A 84 39.29 6.39 -19.11
C ALA A 84 39.21 7.90 -19.41
N ARG A 85 38.35 8.32 -20.36
CA ARG A 85 38.10 9.76 -20.63
C ARG A 85 37.33 10.44 -19.50
N GLN A 86 36.40 9.76 -18.85
CA GLN A 86 35.71 10.31 -17.68
C GLN A 86 36.68 10.44 -16.50
N GLU A 87 37.53 9.45 -16.27
CA GLU A 87 38.58 9.46 -15.25
C GLU A 87 39.63 10.56 -15.52
N MET A 88 40.04 10.75 -16.78
CA MET A 88 40.92 11.85 -17.18
C MET A 88 40.25 13.22 -17.06
N ARG A 89 38.95 13.36 -17.35
CA ARG A 89 38.20 14.62 -17.15
C ARG A 89 38.04 14.97 -15.68
N SER A 90 37.89 13.99 -14.79
CA SER A 90 37.96 14.19 -13.35
C SER A 90 39.38 14.55 -12.86
N ALA A 91 40.43 14.09 -13.55
CA ALA A 91 41.82 14.42 -13.23
C ALA A 91 42.30 15.78 -13.80
N GLU A 92 41.76 16.23 -14.94
CA GLU A 92 42.07 17.55 -15.54
C GLU A 92 41.38 18.71 -14.81
N HIS A 93 40.29 18.45 -14.07
CA HIS A 93 39.63 19.46 -13.22
C HIS A 93 40.44 19.82 -11.95
N LEU A 94 41.58 19.17 -11.70
CA LEU A 94 42.46 19.36 -10.55
C LEU A 94 43.70 20.24 -10.81
N GLN A 95 43.79 20.95 -11.95
CA GLN A 95 44.90 21.86 -12.24
C GLN A 95 44.46 23.27 -12.64
N GLN A 96 43.86 24.02 -11.69
CA GLN A 96 44.09 25.47 -11.56
C GLN A 96 44.10 25.85 -10.07
N PRO A 97 44.98 26.77 -9.63
CA PRO A 97 45.36 26.88 -8.22
C PRO A 97 44.34 27.71 -7.44
N SER A 98 43.76 27.12 -6.40
CA SER A 98 43.12 27.87 -5.31
C SER A 98 43.51 27.21 -4.01
N GLN A 99 44.20 27.99 -3.19
CA GLN A 99 44.70 27.63 -1.87
C GLN A 99 43.58 27.05 -1.02
N THR A 100 43.66 25.78 -0.65
CA THR A 100 43.11 25.29 0.62
C THR A 100 43.90 24.06 1.06
N GLU A 101 44.49 24.17 2.25
CA GLU A 101 45.09 23.09 3.02
C GLU A 101 44.14 21.89 3.23
N PRO A 102 44.67 20.69 3.51
CA PRO A 102 43.89 19.46 3.56
C PRO A 102 42.84 19.51 4.66
N ARG A 103 41.56 19.53 4.29
CA ARG A 103 40.44 19.52 5.24
C ARG A 103 40.26 18.12 5.83
N ASN A 104 40.54 18.06 7.13
CA ASN A 104 40.24 16.94 8.04
C ASN A 104 38.81 16.41 7.85
N ALA A 105 38.69 15.10 7.69
CA ALA A 105 37.45 14.36 7.85
C ALA A 105 37.06 14.33 9.34
N LYS A 106 36.25 15.31 9.78
CA LYS A 106 35.45 15.32 11.02
C LYS A 106 34.58 16.60 10.99
N ASN A 107 33.26 16.46 11.09
CA ASN A 107 32.18 17.45 10.93
C ASN A 107 31.74 17.77 9.49
N GLN A 108 30.87 16.94 8.92
CA GLN A 108 29.85 17.40 7.98
C GLN A 108 28.47 17.25 8.64
N GLY A 109 27.64 18.30 8.56
CA GLY A 109 26.28 18.28 9.07
C GLY A 109 25.41 17.27 8.34
N LYS A 110 24.47 16.65 9.07
CA LYS A 110 23.49 15.69 8.56
C LYS A 110 22.39 16.37 7.75
N GLN A 111 21.79 15.62 6.83
CA GLN A 111 20.60 16.02 6.07
C GLN A 111 19.34 15.55 6.80
N VAL A 112 18.47 16.47 7.20
CA VAL A 112 17.24 16.18 7.96
C VAL A 112 16.03 16.59 7.14
N PHE A 113 15.12 15.64 6.92
CA PHE A 113 13.83 15.87 6.27
C PHE A 113 12.74 15.97 7.34
N ILE A 114 11.93 17.02 7.33
CA ILE A 114 10.79 17.20 8.25
C ILE A 114 9.50 17.13 7.43
N SER A 115 8.65 16.15 7.72
CA SER A 115 7.34 15.98 7.09
C SER A 115 6.23 16.44 8.05
N TYR A 116 5.42 17.42 7.63
CA TYR A 116 4.37 18.06 8.46
C TYR A 116 3.18 18.55 7.64
N CYS A 117 1.99 18.73 8.23
CA CYS A 117 0.84 19.36 7.55
C CYS A 117 0.82 20.89 7.71
N ASN A 118 0.22 21.62 6.76
CA ASN A 118 0.12 23.09 6.79
C ASN A 118 -0.90 23.65 7.80
N GLN A 119 -0.96 23.12 9.02
CA GLN A 119 -1.90 23.56 10.05
C GLN A 119 -1.21 23.73 11.40
N GLU A 120 -1.80 24.56 12.27
CA GLU A 120 -1.34 24.68 13.65
C GLU A 120 -1.78 23.46 14.48
N PRO A 121 -0.92 22.90 15.34
CA PRO A 121 0.41 23.40 15.72
C PRO A 121 1.58 22.83 14.91
N ASP A 122 1.33 21.93 13.94
CA ASP A 122 2.34 21.24 13.13
C ASP A 122 3.25 22.23 12.37
N LEU A 123 2.69 23.31 11.81
CA LEU A 123 3.44 24.35 11.10
C LEU A 123 4.44 25.07 12.02
N SER A 124 3.98 25.63 13.13
CA SER A 124 4.85 26.34 14.08
C SER A 124 5.94 25.41 14.64
N LEU A 125 5.56 24.18 14.99
CA LEU A 125 6.51 23.17 15.47
C LEU A 125 7.54 22.81 14.41
N ALA A 126 7.14 22.59 13.16
CA ALA A 126 8.07 22.26 12.07
C ALA A 126 9.08 23.39 11.80
N LEU A 127 8.65 24.65 11.86
CA LEU A 127 9.51 25.82 11.69
C LEU A 127 10.51 25.97 12.86
N GLU A 128 10.04 25.84 14.10
CA GLU A 128 10.90 25.89 15.29
C GLU A 128 11.94 24.75 15.30
N LEU A 129 11.52 23.53 14.91
CA LEU A 129 12.43 22.39 14.75
C LEU A 129 13.45 22.64 13.64
N ALA A 130 13.02 23.16 12.49
CA ALA A 130 13.92 23.44 11.38
C ALA A 130 14.96 24.51 11.72
N GLU A 131 14.56 25.58 12.40
CA GLU A 131 15.48 26.63 12.86
C GLU A 131 16.47 26.10 13.90
N GLY A 132 15.97 25.35 14.90
CA GLY A 132 16.80 24.77 15.96
C GLY A 132 17.82 23.75 15.46
N ILE A 133 17.48 22.96 14.44
CA ILE A 133 18.39 21.98 13.83
C ILE A 133 19.36 22.64 12.85
N ASN A 134 18.92 23.63 12.05
CA ASN A 134 19.84 24.40 11.21
C ASN A 134 20.89 25.16 12.05
N GLY A 135 20.50 25.65 13.22
CA GLY A 135 21.38 26.33 14.17
C GLY A 135 22.56 25.49 14.70
N THR A 136 22.49 24.15 14.58
CA THR A 136 23.57 23.23 15.00
C THR A 136 24.48 22.78 13.84
N GLY A 137 24.29 23.37 12.64
CA GLY A 137 25.14 23.12 11.46
C GLY A 137 24.70 21.93 10.62
N HIS A 138 23.48 21.42 10.82
CA HIS A 138 22.81 20.43 9.98
C HIS A 138 22.00 21.11 8.87
N GLN A 139 21.68 20.39 7.80
CA GLN A 139 20.85 20.89 6.71
C GLN A 139 19.44 20.33 6.85
N VAL A 140 18.44 21.22 6.90
CA VAL A 140 17.03 20.82 7.04
C VAL A 140 16.23 21.13 5.78
N PHE A 141 15.47 20.15 5.31
CA PHE A 141 14.40 20.31 4.35
C PHE A 141 13.04 20.06 5.02
N ALA A 142 12.21 21.09 5.12
CA ALA A 142 10.87 20.98 5.71
C ALA A 142 9.82 20.87 4.58
N ALA A 143 9.20 19.70 4.45
CA ALA A 143 8.20 19.39 3.45
C ALA A 143 6.78 19.55 4.01
N ASN A 144 6.04 20.47 3.39
CA ASN A 144 4.67 20.76 3.75
C ASN A 144 3.68 19.84 2.99
N ILE A 145 3.07 18.92 3.72
CA ILE A 145 2.00 18.03 3.26
C ILE A 145 0.71 18.84 3.17
N GLY A 146 0.52 19.51 2.02
CA GLY A 146 -0.64 20.39 1.79
C GLY A 146 -0.29 21.77 1.23
N ALA A 147 0.98 22.03 0.89
CA ALA A 147 1.35 23.29 0.25
C ALA A 147 0.57 23.52 -1.06
N VAL A 148 0.01 24.73 -1.17
CA VAL A 148 -0.71 25.20 -2.35
C VAL A 148 0.29 25.85 -3.30
N TYR A 149 0.49 25.25 -4.48
CA TYR A 149 1.39 25.77 -5.50
C TYR A 149 0.65 26.68 -6.47
N PRO A 150 1.20 27.86 -6.81
CA PRO A 150 0.54 28.82 -7.69
C PRO A 150 0.46 28.32 -9.15
N ASP A 151 1.33 27.40 -9.54
CA ASP A 151 1.37 26.84 -10.90
C ASP A 151 1.90 25.40 -10.93
N ARG A 152 1.74 24.78 -12.10
CA ARG A 152 2.01 23.36 -12.39
C ARG A 152 3.49 23.00 -12.41
N GLU A 153 4.34 23.90 -12.86
CA GLU A 153 5.79 23.66 -12.94
C GLU A 153 6.37 23.70 -11.53
N SER A 154 5.89 24.62 -10.70
CA SER A 154 6.17 24.68 -9.26
C SER A 154 5.75 23.39 -8.53
N ALA A 155 4.55 22.87 -8.78
CA ALA A 155 4.08 21.62 -8.17
C ALA A 155 4.90 20.38 -8.61
N LYS A 156 5.26 20.29 -9.89
CA LYS A 156 6.07 19.19 -10.43
C LYS A 156 7.51 19.24 -9.89
N ASN A 157 8.12 20.43 -9.91
CA ASN A 157 9.45 20.65 -9.37
C ASN A 157 9.50 20.34 -7.87
N TRP A 158 8.44 20.70 -7.14
CA TRP A 158 8.30 20.37 -5.72
C TRP A 158 8.30 18.87 -5.45
N LEU A 159 7.52 18.07 -6.19
CA LEU A 159 7.47 16.61 -6.00
C LEU A 159 8.81 15.95 -6.35
N SER A 160 9.43 16.36 -7.46
CA SER A 160 10.78 15.91 -7.81
C SER A 160 11.82 16.33 -6.76
N GLN A 161 11.61 17.47 -6.10
CA GLN A 161 12.46 17.94 -5.02
C GLN A 161 12.26 17.13 -3.74
N ILE A 162 11.03 16.76 -3.38
CA ILE A 162 10.78 15.81 -2.27
C ILE A 162 11.52 14.50 -2.53
N ASP A 163 11.39 13.95 -3.73
CA ASP A 163 12.04 12.70 -4.11
C ASP A 163 13.56 12.76 -3.98
N PHE A 164 14.15 13.83 -4.50
CA PHE A 164 15.58 14.09 -4.40
C PHE A 164 16.05 14.28 -2.95
N GLN A 165 15.26 14.97 -2.12
CA GLN A 165 15.60 15.23 -0.72
C GLN A 165 15.43 13.98 0.15
N LEU A 166 14.40 13.17 -0.08
CA LEU A 166 14.25 11.85 0.55
C LEU A 166 15.42 10.93 0.19
N GLU A 167 15.91 11.00 -1.05
CA GLU A 167 17.12 10.29 -1.47
C GLU A 167 18.39 10.84 -0.83
N GLN A 168 18.42 12.00 -0.19
CA GLN A 168 19.65 12.53 0.42
C GLN A 168 19.57 12.62 1.94
N CYS A 169 18.39 12.38 2.52
CA CYS A 169 18.19 12.48 3.95
C CYS A 169 18.94 11.39 4.74
N ASP A 170 19.54 11.81 5.85
CA ASP A 170 20.09 10.94 6.89
C ASP A 170 19.04 10.68 8.00
N TYR A 171 18.16 11.67 8.23
CA TYR A 171 17.07 11.61 9.20
C TYR A 171 15.76 12.08 8.60
N PHE A 172 14.68 11.38 8.92
CA PHE A 172 13.31 11.73 8.57
C PHE A 172 12.48 11.92 9.85
N LEU A 173 12.09 13.17 10.11
CA LEU A 173 11.22 13.57 11.20
C LEU A 173 9.79 13.64 10.69
N LEU A 174 8.89 12.85 11.26
CA LEU A 174 7.48 12.82 10.88
C LEU A 174 6.62 13.42 11.98
N LEU A 175 5.98 14.57 11.72
CA LEU A 175 4.99 15.15 12.63
C LEU A 175 3.64 14.43 12.44
N LEU A 176 3.27 13.62 13.43
CA LEU A 176 2.07 12.80 13.48
C LEU A 176 0.95 13.49 14.27
N SER A 177 0.12 14.26 13.59
CA SER A 177 -1.16 14.78 14.05
C SER A 177 -2.32 13.90 13.56
N GLY A 178 -3.54 14.22 13.98
CA GLY A 178 -4.74 13.51 13.51
C GLY A 178 -4.93 13.56 11.98
N GLU A 179 -4.41 14.59 11.32
CA GLU A 179 -4.49 14.76 9.87
C GLU A 179 -3.36 14.02 9.13
N THR A 180 -2.12 14.08 9.62
CA THR A 180 -1.01 13.35 8.96
C THR A 180 -1.10 11.84 9.20
N ALA A 181 -1.72 11.41 10.31
CA ALA A 181 -2.02 9.99 10.58
C ALA A 181 -2.97 9.35 9.56
N VAL A 182 -3.54 10.15 8.66
CA VAL A 182 -4.50 9.68 7.66
C VAL A 182 -4.07 9.98 6.23
N SER A 183 -2.89 10.59 6.07
CA SER A 183 -2.42 11.04 4.77
C SER A 183 -1.75 9.93 3.97
N GLU A 184 -2.26 9.71 2.75
CA GLU A 184 -1.65 8.78 1.79
C GLU A 184 -0.26 9.24 1.33
N ILE A 185 0.04 10.54 1.37
CA ILE A 185 1.38 11.05 1.07
C ILE A 185 2.37 10.59 2.14
N VAL A 186 2.00 10.71 3.41
CA VAL A 186 2.82 10.19 4.52
C VAL A 186 3.06 8.70 4.36
N MET A 187 2.05 7.95 3.93
CA MET A 187 2.18 6.52 3.64
C MET A 187 3.18 6.23 2.53
N GLU A 188 3.16 7.01 1.45
CA GLU A 188 4.09 6.84 0.32
C GLU A 188 5.52 7.32 0.67
N GLU A 189 5.68 8.41 1.42
CA GLU A 189 6.96 8.86 1.96
C GLU A 189 7.59 7.77 2.84
N LEU A 190 6.81 7.20 3.77
CA LEU A 190 7.24 6.08 4.61
C LEU A 190 7.54 4.82 3.78
N ARG A 191 6.78 4.56 2.71
CA ARG A 191 7.05 3.46 1.77
C ARG A 191 8.39 3.66 1.07
N LYS A 192 8.65 4.85 0.55
CA LYS A 192 9.90 5.21 -0.14
C LYS A 192 11.10 5.18 0.80
N ILE A 193 10.94 5.66 2.03
CA ILE A 193 11.97 5.55 3.07
C ILE A 193 12.26 4.09 3.38
N LYS A 194 11.24 3.24 3.55
CA LYS A 194 11.43 1.80 3.77
C LYS A 194 12.19 1.15 2.61
N GLU A 195 11.90 1.56 1.37
CA GLU A 195 12.63 1.13 0.18
C GLU A 195 14.09 1.62 0.17
N LEU A 196 14.35 2.88 0.54
CA LEU A 196 15.70 3.43 0.65
C LEU A 196 16.53 2.74 1.73
N ARG A 197 15.93 2.43 2.89
CA ARG A 197 16.58 1.66 3.96
C ARG A 197 16.97 0.25 3.49
N TYR A 198 16.23 -0.35 2.55
CA TYR A 198 16.60 -1.63 1.94
C TYR A 198 17.77 -1.49 0.95
N ARG A 199 17.78 -0.42 0.15
CA ARG A 199 18.85 -0.16 -0.83
C ARG A 199 20.17 0.31 -0.20
N ARG A 200 20.13 0.95 0.98
CA ARG A 200 21.27 1.56 1.67
C ARG A 200 21.61 0.87 2.98
N LEU A 201 22.32 -0.25 2.91
CA LEU A 201 22.70 -1.06 4.08
C LEU A 201 23.59 -0.31 5.11
N HIS A 202 24.33 0.71 4.71
CA HIS A 202 25.27 1.45 5.58
C HIS A 202 24.97 2.95 5.76
N SER A 203 23.89 3.47 5.16
CA SER A 203 23.47 4.89 5.23
C SER A 203 21.95 5.04 5.10
N ALA A 204 21.22 4.13 5.76
CA ALA A 204 19.76 4.13 5.80
C ALA A 204 19.23 5.34 6.61
N PRO A 205 18.24 6.08 6.11
CA PRO A 205 17.66 7.19 6.85
C PRO A 205 16.99 6.70 8.14
N ALA A 206 17.30 7.36 9.26
CA ALA A 206 16.65 7.12 10.55
C ALA A 206 15.28 7.80 10.59
N VAL A 207 14.27 7.13 11.11
CA VAL A 207 12.89 7.63 11.17
C VAL A 207 12.52 7.96 12.62
N LEU A 208 12.14 9.22 12.89
CA LEU A 208 11.64 9.65 14.19
C LEU A 208 10.22 10.22 14.06
N PRO A 209 9.20 9.46 14.45
CA PRO A 209 7.83 9.96 14.52
C PRO A 209 7.58 10.77 15.80
N ILE A 210 6.98 11.94 15.67
CA ILE A 210 6.67 12.88 16.74
C ILE A 210 5.16 13.08 16.75
N ARG A 211 4.47 12.57 17.77
CA ARG A 211 3.03 12.69 17.95
C ARG A 211 2.66 14.09 18.42
N VAL A 212 1.99 14.85 17.58
CA VAL A 212 1.60 16.25 17.84
C VAL A 212 0.14 16.27 18.29
N ASN A 213 -0.10 16.54 19.58
CA ASN A 213 -1.43 16.47 20.20
C ASN A 213 -2.18 15.14 19.91
N TYR A 214 -1.42 14.07 19.74
CA TYR A 214 -1.92 12.78 19.26
C TYR A 214 -1.52 11.63 20.20
N PRO A 215 -2.17 11.51 21.37
CA PRO A 215 -1.71 10.65 22.45
C PRO A 215 -1.66 9.16 22.05
N PRO A 216 -0.79 8.34 22.68
CA PRO A 216 -0.65 6.91 22.37
C PRO A 216 -1.94 6.10 22.55
N SER A 217 -2.88 6.59 23.37
CA SER A 217 -4.21 6.02 23.51
C SER A 217 -4.98 6.00 22.20
N ILE A 218 -4.72 6.96 21.29
CA ILE A 218 -5.26 6.98 19.94
C ILE A 218 -4.42 6.04 19.07
N ARG A 219 -5.10 4.97 18.68
CA ARG A 219 -4.55 3.89 17.88
C ARG A 219 -4.34 4.35 16.43
N LEU A 220 -3.09 4.39 15.98
CA LEU A 220 -2.72 4.58 14.58
C LEU A 220 -3.43 3.56 13.69
N ASN A 221 -3.69 3.91 12.43
CA ASN A 221 -4.26 2.96 11.47
C ASN A 221 -3.30 1.76 11.23
N HIS A 222 -3.84 0.69 10.66
CA HIS A 222 -3.07 -0.55 10.48
C HIS A 222 -1.84 -0.32 9.61
N ASP A 223 -1.95 0.53 8.60
CA ASP A 223 -0.93 0.71 7.57
C ASP A 223 0.26 1.49 8.13
N LEU A 224 0.03 2.60 8.84
CA LEU A 224 1.08 3.35 9.54
C LEU A 224 1.81 2.49 10.56
N ARG A 225 1.10 1.68 11.35
CA ARG A 225 1.75 0.81 12.34
C ARG A 225 2.83 -0.08 11.71
N ASN A 226 2.63 -0.59 10.51
CA ASN A 226 3.64 -1.42 9.85
C ASN A 226 4.95 -0.67 9.52
N TYR A 227 4.93 0.67 9.48
CA TYR A 227 6.10 1.50 9.19
C TYR A 227 6.77 2.07 10.44
N ILE A 228 6.00 2.39 11.48
CA ILE A 228 6.50 3.16 12.65
C ILE A 228 6.36 2.45 14.01
N ASN A 229 5.84 1.23 14.06
CA ASN A 229 5.68 0.51 15.33
C ASN A 229 7.01 -0.01 15.90
N ASP A 230 8.02 -0.18 15.05
CA ASP A 230 9.37 -0.61 15.44
C ASP A 230 10.33 0.59 15.66
N THR A 231 9.83 1.83 15.61
CA THR A 231 10.63 3.05 15.82
C THR A 231 10.26 3.73 17.14
N GLN A 232 11.24 4.36 17.78
CA GLN A 232 10.97 5.17 18.97
C GLN A 232 10.15 6.41 18.59
N GLN A 233 9.03 6.61 19.27
CA GLN A 233 8.15 7.76 19.04
C GLN A 233 8.38 8.81 20.15
N ARG A 234 8.12 10.08 19.84
CA ARG A 234 8.09 11.18 20.82
C ARG A 234 6.70 11.80 20.87
N GLU A 235 6.38 12.47 21.96
CA GLU A 235 5.12 13.18 22.15
C GLU A 235 5.39 14.67 22.30
N TRP A 236 4.54 15.47 21.67
CA TRP A 236 4.50 16.91 21.81
C TRP A 236 3.05 17.32 22.08
N THR A 237 2.82 18.03 23.18
CA THR A 237 1.49 18.42 23.66
C THR A 237 1.34 19.93 23.79
N SER A 238 2.46 20.65 23.95
CA SER A 238 2.45 22.11 24.04
C SER A 238 3.79 22.70 23.63
N PRO A 239 3.86 24.01 23.33
CA PRO A 239 5.12 24.70 23.02
C PRO A 239 6.20 24.59 24.11
N ALA A 240 5.84 24.26 25.36
CA ALA A 240 6.81 24.00 26.41
C ALA A 240 7.69 22.75 26.15
N ASP A 241 7.20 21.81 25.34
CA ASP A 241 7.89 20.57 25.01
C ASP A 241 8.96 20.76 23.93
N THR A 242 8.88 21.84 23.14
CA THR A 242 9.76 22.05 21.96
C THR A 242 11.23 22.11 22.33
N ALA A 243 11.59 22.77 23.45
CA ALA A 243 12.98 22.89 23.87
C ALA A 243 13.61 21.54 24.23
N LEU A 244 12.84 20.67 24.91
CA LEU A 244 13.27 19.33 25.28
C LEU A 244 13.39 18.43 24.04
N LEU A 245 12.40 18.51 23.13
CA LEU A 245 12.40 17.79 21.87
C LEU A 245 13.60 18.16 20.99
N LEU A 246 13.93 19.46 20.88
CA LEU A 246 15.11 19.94 20.16
C LEU A 246 16.41 19.44 20.76
N GLN A 247 16.50 19.39 22.09
CA GLN A 247 17.69 18.86 22.77
C GLN A 247 17.90 17.38 22.44
N GLU A 248 16.83 16.58 22.48
CA GLU A 248 16.89 15.15 22.14
C GLU A 248 17.24 14.90 20.67
N ILE A 249 16.63 15.66 19.74
CA ILE A 249 16.92 15.55 18.30
C ILE A 249 18.38 15.90 18.05
N ASN A 250 18.89 17.01 18.61
CA ASN A 250 20.29 17.39 18.43
C ASN A 250 21.26 16.36 19.02
N GLN A 251 20.92 15.73 20.16
CA GLN A 251 21.72 14.64 20.71
C GLN A 251 21.76 13.43 19.76
N MET A 252 20.60 13.04 19.20
CA MET A 252 20.51 11.96 18.22
C MET A 252 21.37 12.23 16.98
N LEU A 253 21.34 13.48 16.47
CA LEU A 253 22.12 13.89 15.30
C LEU A 253 23.64 13.84 15.56
N LEU A 254 24.09 13.85 16.83
CA LEU A 254 25.49 13.78 17.24
C LEU A 254 25.99 12.34 17.52
N GLU A 255 25.11 11.40 17.88
CA GLU A 255 25.49 10.09 18.46
C GLU A 255 26.03 9.02 17.48
N THR A 256 26.20 9.31 16.18
CA THR A 256 26.66 8.29 15.18
C THR A 256 28.18 8.13 15.04
N VAL A 257 28.98 8.41 16.07
CA VAL A 257 30.46 8.27 16.05
C VAL A 257 31.00 7.08 16.87
N ALA A 258 30.17 6.27 17.54
CA ALA A 258 30.69 5.14 18.31
C ALA A 258 29.81 3.87 18.22
N GLY A 259 30.34 2.83 17.55
CA GLY A 259 30.09 1.44 17.94
C GLY A 259 29.30 0.54 16.99
N GLU A 260 29.87 0.17 15.84
CA GLU A 260 29.74 -1.22 15.41
C GLU A 260 30.63 -2.06 16.33
N SER A 261 30.03 -2.84 17.22
CA SER A 261 30.72 -3.91 17.94
C SER A 261 30.01 -5.23 17.65
N THR A 262 30.66 -5.98 16.77
CA THR A 262 30.72 -7.43 16.70
C THR A 262 29.97 -8.18 17.81
N VAL A 263 28.87 -8.84 17.46
CA VAL A 263 28.38 -10.00 18.22
C VAL A 263 28.79 -11.25 17.45
N GLN A 264 29.84 -11.92 17.94
CA GLN A 264 30.08 -13.33 17.65
C GLN A 264 29.45 -14.21 18.74
N PRO A 265 29.10 -15.46 18.41
CA PRO A 265 28.22 -16.30 19.23
C PRO A 265 29.04 -17.09 20.27
N ALA A 266 28.47 -17.29 21.46
CA ALA A 266 29.02 -18.24 22.43
C ALA A 266 27.93 -19.22 22.87
N GLY A 267 28.15 -20.50 22.56
CA GLY A 267 27.41 -21.61 23.11
C GLY A 267 28.11 -22.24 24.32
N THR A 268 27.28 -22.86 25.16
CA THR A 268 27.47 -24.09 25.96
C THR A 268 28.39 -24.14 27.21
N ALA A 269 27.82 -24.84 28.21
CA ALA A 269 28.40 -25.61 29.35
C ALA A 269 28.65 -24.83 30.66
N GLN A 270 27.81 -25.06 31.70
CA GLN A 270 27.98 -26.01 32.84
C GLN A 270 29.00 -25.49 33.89
N THR A 271 28.71 -25.33 35.19
CA THR A 271 28.40 -26.34 36.22
C THR A 271 28.21 -25.62 37.58
N ASP A 272 27.37 -26.20 38.46
CA ASP A 272 27.52 -26.45 39.93
C ASP A 272 27.88 -25.28 40.88
N THR A 273 27.38 -25.09 42.11
CA THR A 273 26.59 -25.86 43.10
C THR A 273 26.24 -24.91 44.28
N GLU A 274 25.15 -25.21 45.02
CA GLU A 274 24.93 -25.17 46.51
C GLU A 274 25.48 -23.97 47.35
N ASP A 275 24.82 -23.37 48.36
CA ASP A 275 23.84 -23.87 49.34
C ASP A 275 23.27 -22.72 50.22
N ASP A 276 22.23 -23.06 50.99
CA ASP A 276 21.85 -22.55 52.34
C ASP A 276 20.75 -21.48 52.64
N ILE A 277 19.52 -22.00 52.85
CA ILE A 277 18.71 -22.13 54.11
C ILE A 277 18.08 -20.90 54.87
N SER A 278 16.72 -21.00 54.99
CA SER A 278 15.77 -20.60 56.08
C SER A 278 15.47 -19.11 56.36
N ALA A 279 14.28 -18.63 56.78
CA ALA A 279 13.03 -19.16 57.39
C ALA A 279 11.87 -18.15 57.09
N GLY A 280 10.54 -18.35 57.24
CA GLY A 280 9.67 -19.42 57.74
C GLY A 280 8.17 -18.96 57.77
N PHE A 281 7.27 -19.88 58.14
CA PHE A 281 5.87 -19.74 58.65
C PHE A 281 4.60 -19.75 57.73
N ILE A 282 4.06 -20.96 57.52
CA ILE A 282 2.71 -21.55 57.81
C ILE A 282 1.58 -20.56 58.24
N VAL A 283 0.32 -20.60 57.73
CA VAL A 283 -0.83 -21.48 58.12
C VAL A 283 -1.94 -21.51 57.04
N ASN A 284 -2.59 -22.68 56.93
CA ASN A 284 -3.79 -23.02 56.15
C ASN A 284 -4.96 -23.35 57.11
N LEU A 285 -6.23 -23.05 56.75
CA LEU A 285 -7.46 -23.88 56.95
C LEU A 285 -8.81 -23.10 56.88
N ASN A 286 -9.55 -23.35 55.79
CA ASN A 286 -10.98 -23.73 55.61
C ASN A 286 -12.16 -23.37 56.55
N LEU A 287 -13.33 -23.28 55.86
CA LEU A 287 -14.70 -23.81 56.13
C LEU A 287 -15.81 -22.87 56.64
N LEU A 288 -16.90 -22.74 55.85
CA LEU A 288 -18.26 -23.28 56.14
C LEU A 288 -19.32 -22.88 55.07
N ALA A 289 -20.15 -23.86 54.66
CA ALA A 289 -21.43 -23.71 53.93
C ALA A 289 -22.62 -23.71 54.93
N PRO A 290 -23.91 -23.56 54.52
CA PRO A 290 -24.69 -24.75 54.10
C PRO A 290 -25.86 -24.58 53.07
N GLU A 291 -26.08 -25.70 52.36
CA GLU A 291 -27.24 -26.45 51.80
C GLU A 291 -28.65 -25.93 51.35
N HIS A 292 -29.19 -26.75 50.41
CA HIS A 292 -30.58 -27.07 49.95
C HIS A 292 -31.19 -26.23 48.80
N SER A 293 -31.90 -26.74 47.77
CA SER A 293 -32.36 -28.08 47.34
C SER A 293 -32.88 -28.01 45.88
N PHE A 294 -32.85 -29.12 45.14
CA PHE A 294 -33.39 -29.29 43.77
C PHE A 294 -34.93 -29.42 43.74
N PRO A 295 -35.58 -29.18 42.58
CA PRO A 295 -36.28 -30.29 41.95
C PRO A 295 -36.18 -30.37 40.40
N LYS A 296 -36.72 -31.49 39.89
CA LYS A 296 -36.56 -32.14 38.59
C LYS A 296 -37.51 -31.62 37.48
N SER A 297 -37.06 -31.83 36.24
CA SER A 297 -37.78 -32.28 35.02
C SER A 297 -39.19 -31.75 34.68
N ALA A 298 -39.32 -31.15 33.48
CA ALA A 298 -40.37 -31.51 32.52
C ALA A 298 -39.99 -31.04 31.11
N ALA A 299 -40.16 -31.93 30.14
CA ALA A 299 -40.08 -31.63 28.72
C ALA A 299 -41.10 -30.56 28.33
N ASN A 300 -40.69 -29.62 27.48
CA ASN A 300 -41.58 -28.94 26.56
C ASN A 300 -40.77 -28.46 25.36
N THR A 301 -40.97 -29.14 24.24
CA THR A 301 -40.77 -28.63 22.88
C THR A 301 -41.39 -27.25 22.75
N VAL A 302 -40.57 -26.24 22.49
CA VAL A 302 -41.02 -24.96 21.94
C VAL A 302 -40.14 -24.63 20.75
N THR A 303 -40.70 -24.83 19.57
CA THR A 303 -40.27 -24.27 18.30
C THR A 303 -40.11 -22.76 18.47
N ILE A 304 -38.87 -22.26 18.47
CA ILE A 304 -38.62 -20.82 18.38
C ILE A 304 -38.25 -20.51 16.92
N SER A 305 -39.27 -20.43 16.09
CA SER A 305 -39.26 -19.52 14.95
C SER A 305 -39.20 -18.11 15.53
N ARG A 306 -38.11 -17.37 15.28
CA ARG A 306 -38.08 -15.94 15.55
C ARG A 306 -37.69 -15.18 14.29
N THR A 307 -38.73 -14.94 13.50
CA THR A 307 -38.85 -13.79 12.61
C THR A 307 -38.38 -12.53 13.34
N LEU A 308 -37.37 -11.87 12.79
CA LEU A 308 -36.97 -10.51 13.18
C LEU A 308 -38.16 -9.56 12.94
N PRO A 309 -38.65 -8.83 13.95
CA PRO A 309 -39.66 -7.81 13.71
C PRO A 309 -39.00 -6.58 13.08
N LEU A 310 -39.39 -6.26 11.84
CA LEU A 310 -39.34 -4.92 11.30
C LEU A 310 -40.26 -4.03 12.16
N SER A 311 -39.70 -3.13 12.98
CA SER A 311 -40.21 -1.77 13.26
C SER A 311 -39.62 -1.21 14.56
N ASN A 312 -38.62 -0.33 14.44
CA ASN A 312 -38.48 0.93 15.18
C ASN A 312 -37.26 1.70 14.62
N PRO A 313 -37.33 3.03 14.49
CA PRO A 313 -36.26 3.83 13.88
C PRO A 313 -35.05 3.90 14.82
N PRO A 314 -33.80 3.84 14.33
CA PRO A 314 -32.65 4.03 15.19
C PRO A 314 -32.42 5.53 15.48
N SER A 315 -32.26 5.87 16.75
CA SER A 315 -31.53 7.05 17.24
C SER A 315 -30.96 6.68 18.62
N PRO A 316 -29.73 7.10 18.99
CA PRO A 316 -28.95 8.22 18.45
C PRO A 316 -27.95 7.79 17.35
N ALA A 317 -27.60 8.75 16.49
CA ALA A 317 -26.53 8.62 15.50
C ALA A 317 -25.28 8.00 16.13
N ALA A 318 -24.72 6.97 15.48
CA ALA A 318 -23.43 6.44 15.90
C ALA A 318 -22.39 7.56 15.80
N GLU A 319 -21.43 7.61 16.73
CA GLU A 319 -20.36 8.60 16.68
C GLU A 319 -19.66 8.52 15.30
N PRO A 320 -19.41 9.67 14.63
CA PRO A 320 -18.77 9.68 13.32
C PRO A 320 -17.44 8.93 13.37
N GLN A 321 -17.36 7.80 12.65
CA GLN A 321 -16.11 7.06 12.50
C GLN A 321 -15.32 7.63 11.34
N ILE A 322 -14.04 7.91 11.58
CA ILE A 322 -13.12 8.38 10.54
C ILE A 322 -13.16 7.39 9.35
N PRO A 323 -13.41 7.87 8.11
CA PRO A 323 -13.59 7.02 6.96
C PRO A 323 -12.24 6.52 6.44
N GLN A 324 -11.72 5.44 7.04
CA GLN A 324 -10.46 4.83 6.63
C GLN A 324 -10.49 3.32 6.66
N GLY A 325 -9.67 2.75 5.76
CA GLY A 325 -9.42 1.32 5.66
C GLY A 325 -10.69 0.49 5.58
N GLN A 326 -10.60 -0.72 6.11
CA GLN A 326 -11.72 -1.65 6.21
C GLN A 326 -12.78 -1.15 7.19
N VAL A 327 -14.05 -1.15 6.75
CA VAL A 327 -15.20 -0.92 7.64
C VAL A 327 -15.40 -2.14 8.52
N ARG A 328 -15.30 -1.95 9.84
CA ARG A 328 -15.47 -3.02 10.85
C ARG A 328 -16.82 -3.72 10.71
N LEU A 329 -16.88 -4.96 11.19
CA LEU A 329 -18.10 -5.79 11.16
C LEU A 329 -19.23 -5.20 12.03
N ASP A 330 -18.87 -4.58 13.15
CA ASP A 330 -19.78 -3.92 14.09
C ASP A 330 -20.07 -2.45 13.75
N SER A 331 -19.52 -1.94 12.66
CA SER A 331 -19.71 -0.54 12.28
C SER A 331 -21.11 -0.32 11.70
N ALA A 332 -21.84 0.64 12.28
CA ALA A 332 -23.12 1.09 11.76
C ALA A 332 -23.00 1.76 10.37
N PHE A 333 -21.80 2.09 9.91
CA PHE A 333 -21.56 2.82 8.66
C PHE A 333 -21.31 1.94 7.44
N TYR A 334 -21.51 0.62 7.55
CA TYR A 334 -21.48 -0.24 6.39
C TYR A 334 -22.82 -0.26 5.67
N VAL A 335 -22.76 -0.09 4.36
CA VAL A 335 -23.91 -0.26 3.46
C VAL A 335 -23.75 -1.57 2.70
N ASP A 336 -24.79 -2.40 2.77
CA ASP A 336 -24.83 -3.71 2.16
C ASP A 336 -24.62 -3.64 0.65
N ARG A 337 -23.84 -4.59 0.13
CA ARG A 337 -23.50 -4.67 -1.30
C ARG A 337 -24.45 -5.63 -1.98
N VAL A 338 -25.67 -5.17 -2.22
CA VAL A 338 -26.72 -5.94 -2.90
C VAL A 338 -26.49 -5.93 -4.42
N PRO A 339 -26.57 -7.07 -5.14
CA PRO A 339 -26.83 -8.44 -4.66
C PRO A 339 -25.57 -9.23 -4.27
N TRP A 340 -24.39 -8.63 -4.40
CA TRP A 340 -23.08 -9.29 -4.31
C TRP A 340 -22.85 -10.07 -3.01
N GLU A 341 -23.25 -9.55 -1.85
CA GLU A 341 -23.11 -10.27 -0.59
C GLU A 341 -23.86 -11.59 -0.56
N ALA A 342 -25.15 -11.57 -0.92
CA ALA A 342 -25.98 -12.77 -0.98
C ALA A 342 -25.42 -13.80 -1.96
N GLN A 343 -24.90 -13.32 -3.10
CA GLN A 343 -24.26 -14.17 -4.10
C GLN A 343 -22.98 -14.82 -3.55
N CYS A 344 -22.11 -14.07 -2.88
CA CYS A 344 -20.91 -14.61 -2.22
C CYS A 344 -21.26 -15.65 -1.16
N TYR A 345 -22.29 -15.40 -0.35
CA TYR A 345 -22.72 -16.35 0.69
C TYR A 345 -23.24 -17.65 0.11
N LYS A 346 -23.98 -17.58 -1.01
CA LYS A 346 -24.44 -18.77 -1.73
C LYS A 346 -23.26 -19.54 -2.33
N GLU A 347 -22.29 -18.83 -2.91
CA GLU A 347 -21.14 -19.43 -3.57
C GLU A 347 -20.20 -20.13 -2.57
N LEU A 348 -20.04 -19.60 -1.35
CA LEU A 348 -19.24 -20.22 -0.28
C LEU A 348 -19.69 -21.65 0.08
N LEU A 349 -20.97 -21.98 -0.16
CA LEU A 349 -21.52 -23.30 0.13
C LEU A 349 -21.01 -24.36 -0.87
N GLN A 350 -20.59 -23.97 -2.08
CA GLN A 350 -20.13 -24.92 -3.09
C GLN A 350 -18.72 -25.46 -2.75
N PRO A 351 -18.44 -26.75 -2.94
CA PRO A 351 -17.09 -27.33 -2.88
C PRO A 351 -16.06 -26.59 -3.74
N GLY A 352 -14.85 -26.40 -3.21
CA GLY A 352 -13.72 -25.84 -3.98
C GLY A 352 -13.84 -24.37 -4.42
N THR A 353 -14.85 -23.63 -3.97
CA THR A 353 -15.14 -22.28 -4.50
C THR A 353 -13.95 -21.31 -4.50
N LEU A 354 -13.86 -20.55 -5.59
CA LEU A 354 -13.06 -19.34 -5.71
C LEU A 354 -13.97 -18.13 -5.99
N ILE A 355 -13.95 -17.13 -5.11
CA ILE A 355 -14.62 -15.83 -5.27
C ILE A 355 -13.55 -14.77 -5.53
N ARG A 356 -13.75 -13.92 -6.52
CA ARG A 356 -12.83 -12.85 -6.88
C ARG A 356 -13.50 -11.50 -6.76
N ILE A 357 -13.01 -10.66 -5.86
CA ILE A 357 -13.53 -9.32 -5.65
C ILE A 357 -12.58 -8.32 -6.30
N LYS A 358 -13.07 -7.59 -7.30
CA LYS A 358 -12.31 -6.57 -8.04
C LYS A 358 -13.05 -5.25 -8.07
N ALA A 359 -12.28 -4.16 -7.98
CA ALA A 359 -12.70 -2.77 -8.13
C ALA A 359 -11.49 -1.85 -7.96
N PRO A 360 -11.58 -0.57 -8.31
CA PRO A 360 -10.59 0.44 -7.93
C PRO A 360 -10.36 0.48 -6.41
N ARG A 361 -9.28 1.14 -5.96
CA ARG A 361 -9.03 1.32 -4.52
C ARG A 361 -10.21 2.06 -3.88
N GLN A 362 -10.37 1.90 -2.57
CA GLN A 362 -11.37 2.64 -1.78
C GLN A 362 -12.86 2.34 -2.13
N MET A 363 -13.14 1.28 -2.88
CA MET A 363 -14.50 0.80 -3.19
C MET A 363 -15.10 -0.16 -2.13
N GLY A 364 -14.35 -0.50 -1.07
CA GLY A 364 -14.84 -1.36 0.02
C GLY A 364 -14.64 -2.87 -0.19
N LYS A 365 -13.69 -3.27 -1.03
CA LYS A 365 -13.37 -4.69 -1.30
C LYS A 365 -13.02 -5.49 -0.04
N THR A 366 -12.07 -4.99 0.76
CA THR A 366 -11.67 -5.61 2.04
C THR A 366 -12.84 -5.69 3.03
N SER A 367 -13.71 -4.67 3.04
CA SER A 367 -14.92 -4.65 3.87
C SER A 367 -15.90 -5.78 3.50
N LEU A 368 -16.05 -6.06 2.20
CA LEU A 368 -16.86 -7.18 1.73
C LEU A 368 -16.21 -8.53 2.08
N MET A 369 -14.91 -8.70 1.79
CA MET A 369 -14.17 -9.92 2.13
C MET A 369 -14.31 -10.27 3.62
N ALA A 370 -14.16 -9.28 4.50
CA ALA A 370 -14.30 -9.50 5.94
C ALA A 370 -15.68 -10.02 6.35
N ARG A 371 -16.75 -9.58 5.67
CA ARG A 371 -18.13 -10.06 5.90
C ARG A 371 -18.34 -11.48 5.38
N ILE A 372 -17.76 -11.79 4.23
CA ILE A 372 -17.73 -13.16 3.68
C ILE A 372 -17.04 -14.10 4.66
N LEU A 373 -15.87 -13.73 5.17
CA LEU A 373 -15.15 -14.54 6.16
C LEU A 373 -15.88 -14.63 7.50
N TYR A 374 -16.57 -13.56 7.92
CA TYR A 374 -17.39 -13.57 9.12
C TYR A 374 -18.57 -14.53 8.97
N GLN A 375 -19.32 -14.44 7.86
CA GLN A 375 -20.43 -15.32 7.56
C GLN A 375 -20.00 -16.79 7.49
N ALA A 376 -18.87 -17.09 6.85
CA ALA A 376 -18.33 -18.45 6.82
C ALA A 376 -17.97 -18.96 8.23
N LYS A 377 -17.41 -18.10 9.08
CA LYS A 377 -17.11 -18.45 10.47
C LYS A 377 -18.38 -18.77 11.27
N GLU A 378 -19.45 -18.00 11.08
CA GLU A 378 -20.77 -18.27 11.71
C GLU A 378 -21.36 -19.61 11.24
N GLN A 379 -21.03 -20.06 10.03
CA GLN A 379 -21.40 -21.38 9.50
C GLN A 379 -20.46 -22.50 9.98
N GLY A 380 -19.51 -22.21 10.87
CA GLY A 380 -18.57 -23.20 11.42
C GLY A 380 -17.33 -23.46 10.58
N TYR A 381 -17.07 -22.65 9.54
CA TYR A 381 -15.89 -22.81 8.69
C TYR A 381 -14.68 -22.21 9.40
N ARG A 382 -13.49 -22.75 9.11
CA ARG A 382 -12.22 -22.15 9.52
C ARG A 382 -11.93 -20.99 8.56
N THR A 383 -11.65 -19.79 9.07
CA THR A 383 -11.43 -18.62 8.20
C THR A 383 -10.11 -17.94 8.52
N VAL A 384 -9.38 -17.56 7.47
CA VAL A 384 -8.07 -16.92 7.57
C VAL A 384 -8.03 -15.69 6.66
N PRO A 385 -8.13 -14.47 7.21
CA PRO A 385 -7.82 -13.26 6.47
C PRO A 385 -6.30 -13.07 6.39
N LEU A 386 -5.76 -12.90 5.20
CA LEU A 386 -4.35 -12.65 4.94
C LEU A 386 -4.20 -11.46 3.99
N SER A 387 -3.57 -10.38 4.46
CA SER A 387 -3.18 -9.25 3.60
C SER A 387 -1.72 -9.38 3.20
N PHE A 388 -1.46 -9.20 1.91
CA PHE A 388 -0.11 -9.17 1.36
C PHE A 388 0.65 -7.89 1.73
N GLN A 389 0.02 -6.87 2.35
CA GLN A 389 0.76 -5.77 2.96
C GLN A 389 1.70 -6.23 4.10
N HIS A 390 1.39 -7.33 4.78
CA HIS A 390 2.21 -7.85 5.89
C HIS A 390 3.41 -8.67 5.41
N ALA A 391 3.58 -8.83 4.09
CA ALA A 391 4.77 -9.41 3.51
C ALA A 391 5.86 -8.34 3.41
N ASP A 392 7.02 -8.66 3.96
CA ASP A 392 8.24 -7.86 3.82
C ASP A 392 8.84 -8.06 2.43
N ALA A 393 9.73 -7.15 2.02
CA ALA A 393 10.41 -7.25 0.73
C ALA A 393 11.15 -8.59 0.55
N ALA A 394 11.69 -9.14 1.64
CA ALA A 394 12.35 -10.46 1.66
C ALA A 394 11.42 -11.60 1.21
N SER A 395 10.12 -11.51 1.50
CA SER A 395 9.12 -12.49 1.09
C SER A 395 8.87 -12.49 -0.43
N PHE A 396 9.21 -11.40 -1.12
CA PHE A 396 9.07 -11.28 -2.58
C PHE A 396 10.39 -11.46 -3.34
N THR A 397 11.41 -12.02 -2.70
CA THR A 397 12.71 -12.29 -3.36
C THR A 397 12.64 -13.42 -4.37
N ASN A 398 11.82 -14.44 -4.10
CA ASN A 398 11.52 -15.56 -4.99
C ASN A 398 10.24 -16.27 -4.52
N LEU A 399 9.70 -17.16 -5.36
CA LEU A 399 8.48 -17.91 -5.05
C LEU A 399 8.61 -18.72 -3.74
N ASN A 400 9.78 -19.29 -3.49
CA ASN A 400 10.05 -20.09 -2.31
C ASN A 400 9.85 -19.31 -1.00
N ALA A 401 10.41 -18.10 -0.94
CA ALA A 401 10.25 -17.19 0.19
C ALA A 401 8.79 -16.76 0.39
N LEU A 402 8.08 -16.52 -0.71
CA LEU A 402 6.67 -16.14 -0.67
C LEU A 402 5.80 -17.28 -0.11
N LEU A 403 5.98 -18.50 -0.63
CA LEU A 403 5.18 -19.66 -0.22
C LEU A 403 5.47 -20.07 1.23
N ARG A 404 6.74 -19.99 1.68
CA ARG A 404 7.07 -20.18 3.10
C ARG A 404 6.35 -19.14 3.97
N TRP A 405 6.45 -17.85 3.63
CA TRP A 405 5.74 -16.79 4.36
C TRP A 405 4.23 -17.03 4.38
N PHE A 406 3.66 -17.41 3.23
CA PHE A 406 2.23 -17.67 3.05
C PHE A 406 1.75 -18.79 3.99
N CYS A 407 2.41 -19.94 3.96
CA CYS A 407 2.12 -21.06 4.86
C CYS A 407 2.29 -20.65 6.34
N THR A 408 3.40 -19.99 6.70
CA THR A 408 3.66 -19.57 8.09
C THR A 408 2.56 -18.67 8.64
N LYS A 409 2.09 -17.71 7.84
CA LYS A 409 1.02 -16.80 8.26
C LYS A 409 -0.32 -17.52 8.42
N ILE A 410 -0.65 -18.45 7.54
CA ILE A 410 -1.89 -19.25 7.61
C ILE A 410 -1.87 -20.14 8.85
N THR A 411 -0.81 -20.92 9.05
CA THR A 411 -0.62 -21.82 10.19
C THR A 411 -0.72 -21.06 11.52
N ARG A 412 -0.05 -19.90 11.61
CA ARG A 412 -0.13 -19.05 12.81
C ARG A 412 -1.54 -18.53 13.08
N LYS A 413 -2.29 -18.12 12.05
CA LYS A 413 -3.68 -17.64 12.20
C LYS A 413 -4.65 -18.75 12.59
N LEU A 414 -4.41 -19.96 12.11
CA LEU A 414 -5.15 -21.16 12.52
C LEU A 414 -4.73 -21.70 13.90
N ARG A 415 -3.67 -21.14 14.50
CA ARG A 415 -3.08 -21.60 15.78
C ARG A 415 -2.64 -23.07 15.73
N LEU A 416 -2.12 -23.50 14.59
CA LEU A 416 -1.56 -24.83 14.39
C LEU A 416 -0.05 -24.85 14.75
N PRO A 417 0.51 -26.01 15.11
CA PRO A 417 1.94 -26.17 15.33
C PRO A 417 2.77 -25.76 14.10
N HIS A 418 3.93 -25.14 14.34
CA HIS A 418 4.83 -24.76 13.26
C HIS A 418 5.62 -25.98 12.77
N GLN A 419 5.27 -26.49 11.59
CA GLN A 419 5.86 -27.69 10.97
C GLN A 419 6.35 -27.45 9.54
N ILE A 420 6.51 -26.18 9.14
CA ILE A 420 6.80 -25.84 7.73
C ILE A 420 8.16 -26.35 7.30
N ASP A 421 9.16 -26.29 8.19
CA ASP A 421 10.52 -26.73 7.89
C ASP A 421 10.59 -28.23 7.60
N ASP A 422 9.66 -29.03 8.14
CA ASP A 422 9.59 -30.48 7.92
C ASP A 422 9.14 -30.82 6.49
N TYR A 423 8.36 -29.94 5.86
CA TYR A 423 7.83 -30.12 4.51
C TYR A 423 8.70 -29.48 3.44
N TRP A 424 9.59 -28.56 3.83
CA TRP A 424 10.28 -27.71 2.87
C TRP A 424 11.64 -28.28 2.47
N THR A 425 11.60 -29.43 1.80
CA THR A 425 12.80 -30.18 1.38
C THR A 425 13.31 -29.77 -0.01
N ASP A 426 14.60 -29.96 -0.26
CA ASP A 426 15.24 -29.67 -1.56
C ASP A 426 14.87 -30.68 -2.66
N THR A 427 14.16 -31.77 -2.32
CA THR A 427 13.81 -32.84 -3.27
C THR A 427 12.65 -32.45 -4.18
N TYR A 428 11.74 -31.61 -3.71
CA TYR A 428 10.54 -31.18 -4.44
C TYR A 428 10.55 -29.68 -4.74
N GLY A 429 9.76 -29.27 -5.74
CA GLY A 429 9.60 -27.86 -6.06
C GLY A 429 8.88 -27.11 -4.93
N SER A 430 9.12 -25.81 -4.81
CA SER A 430 8.42 -24.97 -3.81
C SER A 430 6.89 -25.02 -3.91
N LYS A 431 6.35 -25.24 -5.13
CA LYS A 431 4.91 -25.45 -5.37
C LYS A 431 4.43 -26.77 -4.75
N ASP A 432 5.14 -27.87 -5.01
CA ASP A 432 4.81 -29.19 -4.48
C ASP A 432 4.93 -29.23 -2.95
N ASN A 433 5.97 -28.62 -2.37
CA ASN A 433 6.12 -28.47 -0.92
C ASN A 433 4.94 -27.71 -0.30
N CYS A 434 4.46 -26.66 -0.97
CA CYS A 434 3.30 -25.88 -0.55
C CYS A 434 2.01 -26.71 -0.61
N THR A 435 1.79 -27.40 -1.74
CA THR A 435 0.61 -28.26 -1.96
C THR A 435 0.55 -29.37 -0.91
N ALA A 436 1.64 -30.11 -0.70
CA ALA A 436 1.71 -31.16 0.32
C ALA A 436 1.46 -30.62 1.73
N TYR A 437 1.98 -29.44 2.06
CA TYR A 437 1.69 -28.79 3.34
C TYR A 437 0.21 -28.46 3.51
N PHE A 438 -0.44 -27.99 2.44
CA PHE A 438 -1.88 -27.74 2.46
C PHE A 438 -2.69 -29.01 2.66
N GLU A 439 -2.37 -30.07 1.92
CA GLU A 439 -3.02 -31.38 2.00
C GLU A 439 -2.86 -31.97 3.40
N ASP A 440 -1.63 -32.13 3.86
CA ASP A 440 -1.31 -32.89 5.06
C ASP A 440 -1.52 -32.11 6.36
N CYS A 441 -1.35 -30.78 6.37
CA CYS A 441 -1.41 -30.00 7.62
C CYS A 441 -2.64 -29.09 7.72
N LEU A 442 -3.11 -28.52 6.61
CA LEU A 442 -4.17 -27.50 6.66
C LEU A 442 -5.55 -28.07 6.35
N LEU A 443 -5.63 -29.03 5.43
CA LEU A 443 -6.88 -29.64 4.95
C LEU A 443 -7.13 -31.02 5.57
N SER A 444 -6.09 -31.76 5.94
CA SER A 444 -6.21 -33.00 6.71
C SER A 444 -6.66 -32.73 8.16
N GLY A 445 -7.26 -33.75 8.80
CA GLY A 445 -7.54 -33.76 10.24
C GLY A 445 -8.82 -33.04 10.70
N ASN A 446 -9.38 -32.11 9.93
CA ASN A 446 -10.63 -31.43 10.28
C ASN A 446 -11.68 -31.52 9.15
N ASN A 447 -12.93 -31.82 9.51
CA ASN A 447 -14.06 -31.86 8.57
C ASN A 447 -14.56 -30.44 8.21
N ALA A 448 -14.22 -29.42 8.98
CA ALA A 448 -14.62 -28.04 8.71
C ALA A 448 -13.81 -27.47 7.52
N PRO A 449 -14.49 -26.96 6.46
CA PRO A 449 -13.83 -26.30 5.34
C PRO A 449 -12.99 -25.09 5.77
N LEU A 450 -11.97 -24.76 4.98
CA LEU A 450 -11.06 -23.65 5.20
C LEU A 450 -11.32 -22.54 4.16
N VAL A 451 -11.65 -21.34 4.62
CA VAL A 451 -11.80 -20.15 3.78
C VAL A 451 -10.59 -19.23 3.95
N LEU A 452 -9.82 -19.07 2.88
CA LEU A 452 -8.73 -18.10 2.81
C LEU A 452 -9.20 -16.82 2.13
N GLY A 453 -9.17 -15.71 2.86
CA GLY A 453 -9.36 -14.37 2.29
C GLY A 453 -8.00 -13.75 2.00
N LEU A 454 -7.65 -13.62 0.72
CA LEU A 454 -6.40 -13.05 0.26
C LEU A 454 -6.63 -11.61 -0.16
N ASP A 455 -6.09 -10.67 0.61
CA ASP A 455 -6.23 -9.23 0.38
C ASP A 455 -4.97 -8.62 -0.19
N GLU A 456 -5.16 -7.62 -1.05
CA GLU A 456 -4.08 -6.82 -1.65
C GLU A 456 -3.04 -7.68 -2.39
N VAL A 457 -3.53 -8.75 -3.03
CA VAL A 457 -2.69 -9.62 -3.86
C VAL A 457 -2.05 -8.86 -5.02
N ASP A 458 -2.52 -7.64 -5.30
CA ASP A 458 -1.91 -6.71 -6.25
C ASP A 458 -0.43 -6.44 -6.02
N ARG A 459 0.03 -6.56 -4.76
CA ARG A 459 1.45 -6.41 -4.43
C ARG A 459 2.31 -7.48 -5.11
N VAL A 460 1.77 -8.69 -5.28
CA VAL A 460 2.46 -9.79 -5.95
C VAL A 460 2.71 -9.47 -7.42
N PHE A 461 1.81 -8.72 -8.06
CA PHE A 461 1.94 -8.32 -9.47
C PHE A 461 3.26 -7.59 -9.75
N GLN A 462 3.77 -6.79 -8.80
CA GLN A 462 5.06 -6.11 -8.93
C GLN A 462 6.25 -7.05 -9.18
N TYR A 463 6.05 -8.36 -9.01
CA TYR A 463 7.02 -9.42 -9.23
C TYR A 463 6.47 -10.45 -10.24
N PRO A 464 6.54 -10.20 -11.56
CA PRO A 464 5.83 -10.98 -12.58
C PRO A 464 6.11 -12.49 -12.54
N THR A 465 7.36 -12.90 -12.33
CA THR A 465 7.74 -14.32 -12.24
C THR A 465 7.11 -15.00 -11.03
N ILE A 466 7.05 -14.31 -9.89
CA ILE A 466 6.41 -14.82 -8.67
C ILE A 466 4.89 -14.82 -8.84
N ALA A 467 4.34 -13.79 -9.47
CA ALA A 467 2.91 -13.66 -9.74
C ALA A 467 2.40 -14.83 -10.60
N ASP A 468 3.02 -15.09 -11.75
CA ASP A 468 2.59 -16.16 -12.65
C ASP A 468 2.56 -17.52 -11.95
N ASP A 469 3.62 -17.86 -11.21
CA ASP A 469 3.69 -19.12 -10.46
C ASP A 469 2.72 -19.19 -9.28
N PHE A 470 2.62 -18.12 -8.47
CA PHE A 470 1.77 -18.09 -7.29
C PHE A 470 0.28 -18.15 -7.66
N PHE A 471 -0.13 -17.36 -8.65
CA PHE A 471 -1.50 -17.36 -9.12
C PHE A 471 -1.84 -18.63 -9.89
N GLY A 472 -0.89 -19.19 -10.66
CA GLY A 472 -1.01 -20.51 -11.25
C GLY A 472 -1.27 -21.61 -10.22
N LEU A 473 -0.60 -21.55 -9.07
CA LEU A 473 -0.82 -22.47 -7.96
C LEU A 473 -2.23 -22.34 -7.37
N LEU A 474 -2.71 -21.12 -7.10
CA LEU A 474 -4.08 -20.91 -6.60
C LEU A 474 -5.14 -21.43 -7.57
N ARG A 475 -4.89 -21.31 -8.87
CA ARG A 475 -5.76 -21.85 -9.92
C ARG A 475 -5.75 -23.38 -9.90
N ALA A 476 -4.58 -24.01 -9.81
CA ALA A 476 -4.45 -25.46 -9.75
C ALA A 476 -5.26 -26.05 -8.59
N TRP A 477 -5.13 -25.49 -7.39
CA TRP A 477 -5.91 -25.91 -6.21
C TRP A 477 -7.42 -25.77 -6.39
N TYR A 478 -7.87 -24.74 -7.11
CA TYR A 478 -9.29 -24.58 -7.46
C TYR A 478 -9.76 -25.66 -8.44
N GLU A 479 -8.95 -26.01 -9.44
CA GLU A 479 -9.26 -27.04 -10.43
C GLU A 479 -9.23 -28.45 -9.82
N GLU A 480 -8.30 -28.72 -8.90
CA GLU A 480 -8.19 -29.98 -8.14
C GLU A 480 -9.47 -30.33 -7.38
N ALA A 481 -10.15 -29.34 -6.83
CA ALA A 481 -11.44 -29.53 -6.17
C ALA A 481 -12.57 -30.01 -7.12
N GLY A 482 -12.36 -29.97 -8.44
CA GLY A 482 -13.33 -30.36 -9.47
C GLY A 482 -13.06 -31.69 -10.18
N TYR A 483 -11.89 -32.32 -10.01
CA TYR A 483 -11.51 -33.52 -10.79
C TYR A 483 -12.16 -34.84 -10.31
N GLY A 484 -12.70 -34.90 -9.09
CA GLY A 484 -13.48 -36.05 -8.61
C GLY A 484 -12.66 -37.31 -8.24
N ASP A 485 -11.36 -37.17 -8.02
CA ASP A 485 -10.49 -38.20 -7.41
C ASP A 485 -10.47 -38.07 -5.87
N SER A 486 -9.66 -38.90 -5.19
CA SER A 486 -9.54 -38.89 -3.72
C SER A 486 -9.00 -37.57 -3.17
N ASP A 487 -8.11 -36.90 -3.90
CA ASP A 487 -7.50 -35.64 -3.49
C ASP A 487 -8.49 -34.48 -3.73
N SER A 488 -9.40 -34.64 -4.69
CA SER A 488 -10.52 -33.74 -4.94
C SER A 488 -11.40 -33.54 -3.71
N GLU A 489 -11.60 -34.56 -2.87
CA GLU A 489 -12.35 -34.41 -1.60
C GLU A 489 -11.62 -33.51 -0.58
N LEU A 490 -10.28 -33.49 -0.59
CA LEU A 490 -9.50 -32.59 0.25
C LEU A 490 -9.56 -31.16 -0.27
N TRP A 491 -9.30 -30.96 -1.56
CA TRP A 491 -9.35 -29.64 -2.19
C TRP A 491 -10.76 -29.05 -2.23
N ALA A 492 -11.79 -29.90 -2.27
CA ALA A 492 -13.18 -29.54 -2.04
C ALA A 492 -13.46 -28.90 -0.66
N LYS A 493 -12.53 -28.97 0.30
CA LYS A 493 -12.61 -28.27 1.60
C LYS A 493 -12.01 -26.86 1.56
N LEU A 494 -11.21 -26.52 0.55
CA LEU A 494 -10.64 -25.19 0.41
C LEU A 494 -11.66 -24.23 -0.25
N ARG A 495 -11.74 -23.01 0.27
CA ARG A 495 -12.47 -21.89 -0.32
C ARG A 495 -11.52 -20.71 -0.42
N LEU A 496 -11.48 -20.08 -1.58
CA LEU A 496 -10.62 -18.93 -1.83
C LEU A 496 -11.47 -17.68 -2.06
N VAL A 497 -11.14 -16.59 -1.37
CA VAL A 497 -11.71 -15.26 -1.61
C VAL A 497 -10.55 -14.33 -1.93
N VAL A 498 -10.38 -13.98 -3.19
CA VAL A 498 -9.23 -13.19 -3.67
C VAL A 498 -9.67 -11.77 -3.96
N VAL A 499 -9.09 -10.81 -3.26
CA VAL A 499 -9.35 -9.38 -3.43
C VAL A 499 -8.18 -8.73 -4.16
N HIS A 500 -8.47 -8.05 -5.27
CA HIS A 500 -7.48 -7.30 -6.02
C HIS A 500 -8.05 -5.97 -6.52
N SER A 501 -7.17 -5.01 -6.72
CA SER A 501 -7.41 -3.70 -7.30
C SER A 501 -7.32 -3.76 -8.82
N THR A 502 -8.21 -3.06 -9.51
CA THR A 502 -8.09 -2.91 -10.96
C THR A 502 -6.95 -1.96 -11.35
N GLU A 503 -6.42 -1.17 -10.42
CA GLU A 503 -5.44 -0.11 -10.70
C GLU A 503 -4.06 -0.60 -11.16
N VAL A 504 -3.67 -1.83 -10.82
CA VAL A 504 -2.34 -2.38 -11.15
C VAL A 504 -2.41 -3.16 -12.46
N TYR A 505 -1.94 -2.55 -13.55
CA TYR A 505 -1.98 -3.14 -14.88
C TYR A 505 -0.76 -4.03 -15.14
N ILE A 506 -0.94 -5.35 -15.08
CA ILE A 506 0.08 -6.31 -15.53
C ILE A 506 -0.57 -7.36 -16.42
N PRO A 507 -0.02 -7.62 -17.62
CA PRO A 507 -0.47 -8.71 -18.47
C PRO A 507 -0.09 -10.04 -17.80
N LEU A 508 -1.04 -10.66 -17.10
CA LEU A 508 -0.92 -12.05 -16.66
C LEU A 508 -1.31 -12.98 -17.80
N ASN A 509 -0.71 -14.17 -17.85
CA ASN A 509 -1.13 -15.18 -18.83
C ASN A 509 -2.59 -15.59 -18.57
N VAL A 510 -3.46 -15.25 -19.54
CA VAL A 510 -4.92 -15.48 -19.47
C VAL A 510 -5.25 -16.93 -19.12
N ASN A 511 -4.45 -17.89 -19.57
CA ASN A 511 -4.75 -19.31 -19.37
C ASN A 511 -4.20 -19.90 -18.05
N GLN A 512 -3.39 -19.15 -17.30
CA GLN A 512 -2.74 -19.65 -16.08
C GLN A 512 -3.20 -18.90 -14.82
N SER A 513 -4.08 -17.92 -14.99
CA SER A 513 -4.49 -17.04 -13.91
C SER A 513 -5.81 -17.50 -13.26
N PRO A 514 -5.93 -17.42 -11.91
CA PRO A 514 -7.18 -17.64 -11.21
C PRO A 514 -8.17 -16.52 -11.52
N PHE A 515 -7.72 -15.39 -12.08
CA PHE A 515 -8.56 -14.25 -12.47
C PHE A 515 -9.47 -14.51 -13.68
N ASN A 516 -9.51 -15.74 -14.21
CA ASN A 516 -10.45 -16.16 -15.25
C ASN A 516 -11.37 -17.31 -14.84
N VAL A 517 -11.31 -17.76 -13.58
CA VAL A 517 -12.14 -18.86 -13.05
C VAL A 517 -12.87 -18.43 -11.77
N GLY A 518 -13.80 -19.26 -11.28
CA GLY A 518 -14.62 -18.93 -10.11
C GLY A 518 -15.55 -17.74 -10.33
N LEU A 519 -16.17 -17.27 -9.24
CA LEU A 519 -17.18 -16.21 -9.26
C LEU A 519 -16.53 -14.81 -9.29
N PRO A 520 -16.69 -14.02 -10.37
CA PRO A 520 -16.25 -12.63 -10.38
C PRO A 520 -17.28 -11.72 -9.71
N ILE A 521 -16.83 -10.90 -8.77
CA ILE A 521 -17.57 -9.82 -8.11
C ILE A 521 -16.88 -8.51 -8.44
N GLU A 522 -17.53 -7.70 -9.26
CA GLU A 522 -17.09 -6.34 -9.55
C GLU A 522 -17.90 -5.37 -8.70
N LEU A 523 -17.24 -4.70 -7.74
CA LEU A 523 -17.97 -3.78 -6.88
C LEU A 523 -18.34 -2.53 -7.65
N SER A 524 -19.64 -2.27 -7.69
CA SER A 524 -20.22 -1.03 -8.16
C SER A 524 -20.22 0.03 -7.06
N GLU A 525 -20.39 1.25 -7.53
CA GLU A 525 -20.64 2.42 -6.72
C GLU A 525 -22.02 2.38 -6.02
N PHE A 526 -22.31 3.35 -5.15
CA PHE A 526 -23.55 3.42 -4.37
C PHE A 526 -24.74 4.03 -5.11
N SER A 527 -25.93 3.49 -4.91
CA SER A 527 -27.17 4.15 -5.34
C SER A 527 -27.48 5.40 -4.48
N ALA A 528 -28.33 6.29 -4.99
CA ALA A 528 -28.76 7.46 -4.23
C ALA A 528 -29.48 7.07 -2.92
N GLU A 529 -30.23 5.96 -2.92
CA GLU A 529 -30.86 5.42 -1.72
C GLU A 529 -29.83 4.92 -0.70
N GLN A 530 -28.73 4.31 -1.16
CA GLN A 530 -27.63 3.87 -0.32
C GLN A 530 -26.88 5.06 0.30
N VAL A 531 -26.66 6.13 -0.47
CA VAL A 531 -26.05 7.37 0.05
C VAL A 531 -26.99 8.06 1.06
N ALA A 532 -28.29 8.11 0.79
CA ALA A 532 -29.29 8.65 1.71
C ALA A 532 -29.35 7.85 3.03
N ASP A 533 -29.27 6.52 2.96
CA ASP A 533 -29.18 5.67 4.15
C ASP A 533 -27.90 5.92 4.94
N LEU A 534 -26.76 6.07 4.25
CA LEU A 534 -25.48 6.41 4.89
C LEU A 534 -25.53 7.78 5.56
N ALA A 535 -26.10 8.79 4.91
CA ALA A 535 -26.30 10.11 5.51
C ALA A 535 -27.11 10.02 6.81
N ARG A 536 -28.21 9.26 6.80
CA ARG A 536 -29.04 9.04 8.00
C ARG A 536 -28.25 8.38 9.13
N ARG A 537 -27.39 7.40 8.83
CA ARG A 537 -26.50 6.75 9.81
C ARG A 537 -25.49 7.71 10.43
N HIS A 538 -25.08 8.73 9.68
CA HIS A 538 -24.25 9.85 10.14
C HIS A 538 -25.04 10.93 10.91
N GLY A 539 -26.35 10.74 11.16
CA GLY A 539 -27.20 11.72 11.81
C GLY A 539 -27.65 12.87 10.90
N LEU A 540 -27.46 12.73 9.59
CA LEU A 540 -27.82 13.72 8.58
C LEU A 540 -29.12 13.30 7.90
N ASN A 541 -30.21 14.00 8.18
CA ASN A 541 -31.51 13.74 7.56
C ASN A 541 -31.63 14.42 6.18
N TRP A 542 -30.77 14.03 5.26
CA TRP A 542 -30.75 14.61 3.92
C TRP A 542 -31.92 14.16 3.05
N GLN A 543 -32.49 15.12 2.34
CA GLN A 543 -33.42 14.87 1.25
C GLN A 543 -32.65 14.42 0.00
N ILE A 544 -33.34 13.76 -0.93
CA ILE A 544 -32.73 13.16 -2.12
C ILE A 544 -32.03 14.20 -3.01
N ASN A 545 -32.54 15.43 -3.10
CA ASN A 545 -31.92 16.53 -3.84
C ASN A 545 -30.53 16.92 -3.29
N ILE A 546 -30.34 16.87 -1.96
CA ILE A 546 -29.04 17.16 -1.33
C ILE A 546 -28.07 16.00 -1.60
N VAL A 547 -28.57 14.77 -1.55
CA VAL A 547 -27.81 13.56 -1.92
C VAL A 547 -27.34 13.66 -3.37
N GLU A 548 -28.24 13.98 -4.29
CA GLU A 548 -27.93 14.19 -5.72
C GLU A 548 -26.91 15.32 -5.92
N LYS A 549 -27.01 16.41 -5.14
CA LYS A 549 -26.05 17.52 -5.19
C LYS A 549 -24.62 17.06 -4.84
N LEU A 550 -24.45 16.26 -3.79
CA LEU A 550 -23.17 15.65 -3.44
C LEU A 550 -22.70 14.69 -4.56
N MET A 551 -23.59 13.79 -4.98
CA MET A 551 -23.29 12.78 -5.99
C MET A 551 -22.94 13.37 -7.36
N ASN A 552 -23.46 14.55 -7.71
CA ASN A 552 -23.08 15.24 -8.95
C ASN A 552 -21.59 15.59 -8.98
N ILE A 553 -20.98 15.88 -7.82
CA ILE A 553 -19.55 16.22 -7.74
C ILE A 553 -18.69 14.98 -7.52
N VAL A 554 -18.91 14.26 -6.43
CA VAL A 554 -18.02 13.16 -6.01
C VAL A 554 -18.45 11.79 -6.56
N GLY A 555 -19.56 11.78 -7.29
CA GLY A 555 -20.20 10.55 -7.73
C GLY A 555 -20.82 9.75 -6.60
N ASP A 556 -20.95 8.48 -6.91
CA ASP A 556 -21.42 7.38 -6.10
C ASP A 556 -20.25 6.65 -5.39
N HIS A 557 -19.05 7.24 -5.39
CA HIS A 557 -17.84 6.62 -4.86
C HIS A 557 -17.93 6.41 -3.33
N PRO A 558 -17.91 5.15 -2.84
CA PRO A 558 -18.15 4.82 -1.43
C PRO A 558 -17.27 5.58 -0.42
N TYR A 559 -15.97 5.68 -0.69
CA TYR A 559 -15.05 6.42 0.16
C TYR A 559 -15.28 7.94 0.13
N LEU A 560 -15.32 8.58 -1.05
CA LEU A 560 -15.51 10.03 -1.17
C LEU A 560 -16.82 10.47 -0.49
N VAL A 561 -17.91 9.73 -0.72
CA VAL A 561 -19.20 9.97 -0.05
C VAL A 561 -19.03 9.91 1.47
N ARG A 562 -18.35 8.88 1.99
CA ARG A 562 -18.17 8.72 3.44
C ARG A 562 -17.28 9.82 4.05
N VAL A 563 -16.28 10.31 3.33
CA VAL A 563 -15.46 11.48 3.73
C VAL A 563 -16.35 12.72 3.81
N ALA A 564 -17.17 13.00 2.79
CA ALA A 564 -18.11 14.11 2.81
C ALA A 564 -19.04 14.06 4.03
N LEU A 565 -19.70 12.92 4.23
CA LEU A 565 -20.67 12.73 5.32
C LEU A 565 -20.02 12.82 6.69
N TYR A 566 -18.79 12.32 6.85
CA TYR A 566 -18.03 12.45 8.09
C TYR A 566 -17.74 13.91 8.44
N HIS A 567 -17.19 14.68 7.51
CA HIS A 567 -16.85 16.09 7.76
C HIS A 567 -18.09 16.94 8.06
N ILE A 568 -19.17 16.76 7.28
CA ILE A 568 -20.42 17.50 7.50
C ILE A 568 -21.06 17.10 8.83
N ALA A 569 -21.07 15.80 9.18
CA ALA A 569 -21.60 15.36 10.47
C ALA A 569 -20.81 15.94 11.66
N GLN A 570 -19.49 16.07 11.54
CA GLN A 570 -18.65 16.67 12.58
C GLN A 570 -18.92 18.18 12.73
N GLU A 571 -19.01 18.92 11.63
CA GLU A 571 -19.39 20.34 11.66
C GLU A 571 -20.78 20.54 12.29
N PHE A 572 -21.74 19.70 11.89
CA PHE A 572 -23.11 19.77 12.38
C PHE A 572 -23.21 19.41 13.88
N ALA A 573 -22.46 18.40 14.33
CA ALA A 573 -22.40 18.02 15.75
C ALA A 573 -21.82 19.16 16.62
N LEU A 574 -20.80 19.88 16.13
CA LEU A 574 -20.25 21.06 16.79
C LEU A 574 -21.24 22.22 16.84
N PHE A 575 -22.03 22.41 15.77
CA PHE A 575 -23.06 23.45 15.68
C PHE A 575 -24.24 23.19 16.64
N ASN A 576 -24.78 21.98 16.66
CA ASN A 576 -25.92 21.61 17.51
C ASN A 576 -25.59 21.64 19.01
N ARG A 577 -24.32 21.46 19.39
CA ARG A 577 -23.87 21.67 20.78
C ARG A 577 -23.94 23.14 21.22
N ARG A 578 -23.96 24.09 20.27
CA ARG A 578 -23.95 25.53 20.54
C ARG A 578 -25.32 26.20 20.39
N PHE A 579 -26.22 25.65 19.57
CA PHE A 579 -27.54 26.24 19.32
C PHE A 579 -28.60 25.15 19.15
N SER A 580 -29.65 25.17 19.99
CA SER A 580 -30.80 24.25 19.89
C SER A 580 -31.99 24.94 19.20
N GLY A 581 -32.29 24.60 17.94
CA GLY A 581 -33.48 25.13 17.23
C GLY A 581 -33.69 24.54 15.83
N SER A 582 -34.85 23.90 15.62
CA SER A 582 -35.11 22.88 14.59
C SER A 582 -35.44 23.34 13.16
N ALA A 583 -35.53 24.64 12.87
CA ALA A 583 -35.91 25.14 11.53
C ALA A 583 -34.74 25.70 10.72
N LYS A 584 -33.60 26.00 11.37
CA LYS A 584 -32.39 26.53 10.72
C LYS A 584 -31.46 25.43 10.19
N GLU A 585 -31.66 24.20 10.67
CA GLU A 585 -30.78 23.06 10.49
C GLU A 585 -30.60 22.62 9.02
N GLN A 586 -31.66 22.63 8.21
CA GLN A 586 -31.57 22.16 6.81
C GLN A 586 -30.80 23.12 5.91
N LYS A 587 -31.03 24.43 6.09
CA LYS A 587 -30.35 25.47 5.30
C LYS A 587 -28.86 25.55 5.68
N ASP A 588 -28.56 25.45 6.98
CA ASP A 588 -27.19 25.44 7.48
C ASP A 588 -26.42 24.19 6.96
N LEU A 589 -27.09 23.03 6.86
CA LEU A 589 -26.51 21.82 6.25
C LEU A 589 -26.20 21.98 4.76
N GLU A 590 -27.10 22.61 4.00
CA GLU A 590 -26.88 22.88 2.58
C GLU A 590 -25.73 23.87 2.37
N GLU A 591 -25.64 24.93 3.18
CA GLU A 591 -24.53 25.89 3.15
C GLU A 591 -23.18 25.25 3.54
N SER A 592 -23.16 24.28 4.46
CA SER A 592 -21.96 23.50 4.75
C SER A 592 -21.57 22.57 3.59
N LEU A 593 -22.55 21.91 2.95
CA LEU A 593 -22.29 21.12 1.75
C LEU A 593 -21.72 22.00 0.63
N ASP A 594 -22.28 23.17 0.38
CA ASP A 594 -21.83 24.08 -0.68
C ASP A 594 -20.38 24.52 -0.49
N ARG A 595 -20.00 24.89 0.75
CA ARG A 595 -18.60 25.24 1.07
C ARG A 595 -17.66 24.06 0.86
N LEU A 596 -18.06 22.85 1.26
CA LEU A 596 -17.26 21.64 1.05
C LEU A 596 -17.10 21.34 -0.44
N LEU A 597 -18.16 21.46 -1.25
CA LEU A 597 -18.12 21.22 -2.68
C LEU A 597 -17.29 22.27 -3.44
N GLU A 598 -17.28 23.53 -2.99
CA GLU A 598 -16.42 24.59 -3.54
C GLU A 598 -14.92 24.27 -3.36
N LEU A 599 -14.55 23.75 -2.19
CA LEU A 599 -13.16 23.39 -1.88
C LEU A 599 -12.77 21.99 -2.37
N ALA A 600 -13.74 21.12 -2.67
CA ALA A 600 -13.55 19.73 -3.05
C ALA A 600 -12.49 19.48 -4.15
N PRO A 601 -12.43 20.25 -5.25
CA PRO A 601 -11.44 20.05 -6.32
C PRO A 601 -10.11 20.78 -6.07
N THR A 602 -9.81 21.18 -4.84
CA THR A 602 -8.59 21.93 -4.48
C THR A 602 -7.63 21.11 -3.62
N GLU A 603 -6.37 21.53 -3.52
CA GLU A 603 -5.39 20.90 -2.61
C GLU A 603 -5.76 21.04 -1.13
N ALA A 604 -6.54 22.06 -0.77
CA ALA A 604 -7.05 22.29 0.57
C ALA A 604 -8.36 21.54 0.86
N GLY A 605 -8.94 20.91 -0.17
CA GLY A 605 -10.19 20.16 -0.04
C GLY A 605 -9.98 18.82 0.67
N ILE A 606 -11.07 18.30 1.25
CA ILE A 606 -11.10 17.01 1.96
C ILE A 606 -10.74 15.78 1.09
N TYR A 607 -10.66 15.95 -0.24
CA TYR A 607 -10.30 14.89 -1.19
C TYR A 607 -8.86 15.00 -1.69
N GLY A 608 -8.06 15.94 -1.18
CA GLY A 608 -6.72 16.23 -1.68
C GLY A 608 -5.82 15.00 -1.81
N ASP A 609 -5.79 14.12 -0.80
CA ASP A 609 -4.99 12.88 -0.85
C ASP A 609 -5.42 11.92 -1.97
N HIS A 610 -6.74 11.73 -2.13
CA HIS A 610 -7.28 10.87 -3.19
C HIS A 610 -6.94 11.41 -4.58
N LEU A 611 -7.07 12.72 -4.77
CA LEU A 611 -6.83 13.40 -6.04
C LEU A 611 -5.33 13.45 -6.38
N ARG A 612 -4.46 13.77 -5.40
CA ARG A 612 -3.01 13.80 -5.57
C ARG A 612 -2.44 12.43 -5.94
N ARG A 613 -2.94 11.35 -5.34
CA ARG A 613 -2.53 9.98 -5.71
C ARG A 613 -2.82 9.69 -7.18
N HIS A 614 -4.02 10.05 -7.66
CA HIS A 614 -4.36 9.89 -9.06
C HIS A 614 -3.50 10.77 -9.97
N LEU A 615 -3.21 12.02 -9.55
CA LEU A 615 -2.30 12.91 -10.28
C LEU A 615 -0.89 12.31 -10.40
N TRP A 616 -0.33 11.80 -9.29
CA TRP A 616 0.96 11.13 -9.28
C TRP A 616 0.98 9.94 -10.25
N ASN A 617 0.00 9.05 -10.17
CA ASN A 617 -0.10 7.89 -11.07
C ASN A 617 -0.19 8.30 -12.55
N LEU A 618 -0.89 9.39 -12.87
CA LEU A 618 -0.96 9.92 -14.23
C LEU A 618 0.38 10.53 -14.67
N GLN A 619 1.09 11.23 -13.79
CA GLN A 619 2.39 11.85 -14.09
C GLN A 619 3.48 10.82 -14.42
N GLU A 620 3.46 9.66 -13.75
CA GLU A 620 4.34 8.52 -14.07
C GLU A 620 4.07 7.92 -15.45
N HIS A 621 2.88 8.15 -16.02
CA HIS A 621 2.42 7.57 -17.27
C HIS A 621 1.90 8.63 -18.25
N GLN A 622 2.82 9.31 -18.93
CA GLN A 622 2.50 10.46 -19.82
C GLN A 622 1.40 10.17 -20.86
N GLU A 623 1.38 8.97 -21.45
CA GLU A 623 0.34 8.57 -22.41
C GLU A 623 -1.06 8.50 -21.77
N LEU A 624 -1.16 8.02 -20.52
CA LEU A 624 -2.41 7.99 -19.77
C LEU A 624 -2.84 9.41 -19.37
N ALA A 625 -1.90 10.25 -18.96
CA ALA A 625 -2.19 11.64 -18.64
C ALA A 625 -2.68 12.43 -19.86
N ALA A 626 -2.05 12.25 -21.02
CA ALA A 626 -2.48 12.88 -22.27
C ALA A 626 -3.89 12.40 -22.68
N ALA A 627 -4.13 11.09 -22.60
CA ALA A 627 -5.44 10.51 -22.89
C ALA A 627 -6.51 11.05 -21.93
N PHE A 628 -6.24 11.08 -20.63
CA PHE A 628 -7.21 11.58 -19.65
C PHE A 628 -7.43 13.10 -19.78
N SER A 629 -6.41 13.87 -20.13
CA SER A 629 -6.54 15.30 -20.44
C SER A 629 -7.58 15.55 -21.54
N ARG A 630 -7.55 14.75 -22.61
CA ARG A 630 -8.57 14.81 -23.68
C ARG A 630 -9.98 14.56 -23.17
N VAL A 631 -10.15 13.56 -22.28
CA VAL A 631 -11.46 13.22 -21.71
C VAL A 631 -11.97 14.33 -20.79
N VAL A 632 -11.09 14.89 -19.96
CA VAL A 632 -11.41 15.98 -19.03
C VAL A 632 -11.76 17.28 -19.76
N ALA A 633 -11.12 17.56 -20.90
CA ALA A 633 -11.42 18.73 -21.72
C ALA A 633 -12.73 18.60 -22.52
N ALA A 634 -13.17 17.37 -22.81
CA ALA A 634 -14.32 17.12 -23.67
C ALA A 634 -15.66 17.16 -22.91
N THR A 635 -16.65 17.84 -23.47
CA THR A 635 -18.03 17.85 -22.96
C THR A 635 -18.83 16.64 -23.41
N GLU A 636 -18.42 16.00 -24.50
CA GLU A 636 -19.02 14.79 -25.07
C GLU A 636 -18.11 13.57 -24.85
N PRO A 637 -18.63 12.34 -24.90
CA PRO A 637 -17.83 11.13 -24.83
C PRO A 637 -16.71 11.12 -25.88
N VAL A 638 -15.53 10.61 -25.51
CA VAL A 638 -14.33 10.60 -26.36
C VAL A 638 -13.92 9.18 -26.68
N GLU A 639 -13.63 8.90 -27.95
CA GLU A 639 -12.99 7.65 -28.32
C GLU A 639 -11.48 7.71 -28.02
N LEU A 640 -11.01 6.70 -27.26
CA LEU A 640 -9.62 6.51 -26.92
C LEU A 640 -9.15 5.15 -27.44
N GLU A 641 -7.83 5.01 -27.60
CA GLU A 641 -7.24 3.69 -27.82
C GLU A 641 -7.65 2.73 -26.70
N SER A 642 -8.08 1.52 -27.07
CA SER A 642 -8.65 0.52 -26.15
C SER A 642 -7.80 0.27 -24.91
N VAL A 643 -6.47 0.20 -25.05
CA VAL A 643 -5.55 -0.01 -23.91
C VAL A 643 -5.58 1.17 -22.94
N LEU A 644 -5.62 2.40 -23.44
CA LEU A 644 -5.67 3.61 -22.62
C LEU A 644 -7.04 3.77 -21.96
N ALA A 645 -8.12 3.51 -22.70
CA ALA A 645 -9.49 3.50 -22.18
C ALA A 645 -9.64 2.50 -21.03
N PHE A 646 -9.14 1.28 -21.22
CA PHE A 646 -9.17 0.22 -20.22
C PHE A 646 -8.37 0.59 -18.97
N LYS A 647 -7.13 1.10 -19.13
CA LYS A 647 -6.29 1.52 -17.99
C LYS A 647 -6.93 2.66 -17.20
N LEU A 648 -7.46 3.68 -17.87
CA LEU A 648 -8.13 4.80 -17.20
C LEU A 648 -9.41 4.35 -16.48
N HIS A 649 -10.19 3.44 -17.07
CA HIS A 649 -11.35 2.85 -16.39
C HIS A 649 -10.88 2.08 -15.16
N SER A 650 -9.82 1.30 -15.29
CA SER A 650 -9.30 0.46 -14.22
C SER A 650 -8.73 1.27 -13.05
N LEU A 651 -8.23 2.49 -13.32
CA LEU A 651 -7.89 3.50 -12.33
C LEU A 651 -9.13 4.13 -11.66
N GLY A 652 -10.34 3.89 -12.15
CA GLY A 652 -11.55 4.52 -11.65
C GLY A 652 -11.72 5.98 -12.04
N LEU A 653 -10.99 6.46 -13.06
CA LEU A 653 -11.01 7.87 -13.49
C LEU A 653 -12.04 8.17 -14.59
N VAL A 654 -12.37 7.16 -15.41
CA VAL A 654 -13.36 7.26 -16.50
C VAL A 654 -14.43 6.19 -16.38
N GLN A 655 -15.52 6.40 -17.11
CA GLN A 655 -16.58 5.43 -17.35
C GLN A 655 -16.67 5.15 -18.86
N LEU A 656 -16.79 3.87 -19.21
CA LEU A 656 -16.99 3.46 -20.60
C LEU A 656 -18.46 3.55 -20.99
N ARG A 657 -18.74 4.10 -22.17
CA ARG A 657 -20.06 4.13 -22.81
C ARG A 657 -19.90 3.62 -24.24
N GLY A 658 -20.15 2.33 -24.44
CA GLY A 658 -19.79 1.67 -25.70
C GLY A 658 -18.28 1.72 -25.93
N ASN A 659 -17.84 2.29 -27.05
CA ASN A 659 -16.43 2.49 -27.38
C ASN A 659 -15.87 3.85 -26.92
N GLU A 660 -16.73 4.71 -26.37
CA GLU A 660 -16.37 6.04 -25.93
C GLU A 660 -16.15 6.07 -24.41
N VAL A 661 -15.43 7.07 -23.94
CA VAL A 661 -15.16 7.26 -22.51
C VAL A 661 -15.61 8.64 -22.06
N THR A 662 -16.08 8.72 -20.81
CA THR A 662 -16.45 9.97 -20.14
C THR A 662 -15.72 10.07 -18.81
N VAL A 663 -15.48 11.29 -18.33
CA VAL A 663 -14.94 11.49 -16.96
C VAL A 663 -15.91 10.85 -15.97
N ARG A 664 -15.40 10.09 -15.01
CA ARG A 664 -16.26 9.36 -14.08
C ARG A 664 -17.02 10.30 -13.14
N PHE A 665 -16.34 11.30 -12.57
CA PHE A 665 -16.93 12.26 -11.62
C PHE A 665 -16.57 13.69 -11.99
N GLU A 666 -17.46 14.63 -11.70
CA GLU A 666 -17.21 16.05 -11.95
C GLU A 666 -16.07 16.59 -11.08
N LEU A 667 -15.88 16.04 -9.88
CA LEU A 667 -14.70 16.29 -9.04
C LEU A 667 -13.39 16.12 -9.82
N TYR A 668 -13.30 15.05 -10.60
CA TYR A 668 -12.11 14.78 -11.41
C TYR A 668 -11.99 15.79 -12.55
N ARG A 669 -13.09 16.13 -13.21
CA ARG A 669 -13.07 17.14 -14.28
C ARG A 669 -12.53 18.47 -13.78
N GLN A 670 -13.00 18.93 -12.62
CA GLN A 670 -12.58 20.18 -12.01
C GLN A 670 -11.12 20.14 -11.54
N TYR A 671 -10.72 19.09 -10.80
CA TYR A 671 -9.36 19.00 -10.26
C TYR A 671 -8.30 18.80 -11.35
N PHE A 672 -8.54 17.87 -12.28
CA PHE A 672 -7.57 17.53 -13.33
C PHE A 672 -7.63 18.48 -14.52
N GLY A 673 -8.74 19.20 -14.71
CA GLY A 673 -8.91 20.14 -15.82
C GLY A 673 -7.82 21.18 -15.87
N ASP A 674 -7.45 21.77 -14.73
CA ASP A 674 -6.38 22.77 -14.70
C ASP A 674 -4.98 22.14 -14.65
N ARG A 675 -4.88 20.93 -14.12
CA ARG A 675 -3.60 20.24 -13.88
C ARG A 675 -3.11 19.39 -15.06
N LEU A 676 -3.94 19.07 -16.04
CA LEU A 676 -3.60 18.24 -17.20
C LEU A 676 -3.58 19.00 -18.54
N LYS A 677 -3.97 20.28 -18.58
CA LYS A 677 -4.07 21.13 -19.80
C LYS A 677 -2.77 21.29 -20.62
N CYS A 678 -1.59 20.92 -20.11
CA CYS A 678 -0.32 21.11 -20.83
C CYS A 678 0.58 19.86 -20.84
N ILE A 679 0.02 18.64 -20.81
CA ILE A 679 0.80 17.42 -21.14
C ILE A 679 0.69 17.15 -22.62
#